data_AF-A0A5J9V8X0-F1
#
_entry.id   AF-A0A5J9V8X0-F1
#
_cell.length_a   1.000
_cell.length_b   1.000
_cell.length_c   1.000
_cell.angle_alpha   90.00
_cell.angle_beta   90.00
_cell.angle_gamma   90.00
#
_symmetry.space_group_name_H-M   'P 1'
#
loop_
_entity.id
_entity.type
_entity.pdbx_description
1 polymer ?
#
loop_
_entity_poly.entity_id
_entity_poly.type
_entity_poly.pdbx_seq_one_letter_code
_entity_poly.pdbx_strand_id
1 'polypeptide(L)'
;MPFPVRFSLPVTAAAAAAGAVLAAIALRRYLSSSRQRPSASVTMSAHRSNSAATLVVSGKSPEDQGLLASAASSLSLGEGEGVEKITLALDSDSPVAGKDGGFDAGAYMDALRARRFGRWMLWSPRLASTQDLIAQNFSKLPVGIVCVADMQFKGRGRSKNVWESPPGCLMFSFTSQMQDARKLPLMQYVVCLSMTEAIKELCRSKGLPELDVRIKWPNDLYLKGLKVGGILCSSSYEPKVYNICTGIGLNVDNEKPTTCLNAGIQEINANAPKLKREDIMAFFFNKFETLFETFSNQGFQALEKQYYDSWLHSGQKVVVQDVHEGQSVGSVVTIQGLTPSGYLHAIGHDGQSYELHPDGNRIGEEKDGSISPNRLISPRLPESFAIVGSSQLACRSIMAEDDPVVSAQWLQQHLGLPDVKVLDASWYMPEENRDPWQEYQVSHIPGALFFDIDGIVDRTTDLPHMLPSKEAFAAAVSALGIRNQDKVIIYDGKGFFSAPRVWWMFRVFGHNKVWVLDGGLPQWRGSGFDLGSNINDDSILKSKAANNAVETVYNGGMVDTITFQAEFQPQLFWTLEQVAHNVAARTHQQVDARSKGRFDGIAPEPRKGVRSGHIPGSICVPFPEMFDGAPRLLPADELRKKFEQAGISIDHPIVVSCGSGVTACILALGLHRIGKHDIPVYDGSWTEWEAQPDPNYPKVTATAS
;
A
#
# COMPACT_ATOMS: atom_id res chain seq x y z
N MET A 1 -4.75 -20.99 -83.54
CA MET A 1 -3.44 -21.21 -84.18
C MET A 1 -3.17 -20.03 -85.12
N PRO A 2 -1.95 -19.49 -85.28
CA PRO A 2 -0.78 -19.46 -84.39
C PRO A 2 -0.24 -18.00 -84.12
N PHE A 3 0.64 -17.90 -83.11
CA PHE A 3 1.62 -16.82 -82.80
C PHE A 3 2.76 -16.75 -83.87
N PRO A 4 3.81 -15.87 -83.84
CA PRO A 4 4.44 -15.08 -82.74
C PRO A 4 4.86 -13.61 -83.17
N VAL A 5 5.51 -12.69 -82.42
CA VAL A 5 6.75 -12.69 -81.60
C VAL A 5 6.87 -11.42 -80.71
N ARG A 6 7.23 -11.66 -79.43
CA ARG A 6 8.05 -10.93 -78.41
C ARG A 6 8.32 -9.41 -78.50
N PHE A 7 8.17 -8.71 -77.36
CA PHE A 7 9.30 -8.32 -76.47
C PHE A 7 8.82 -8.01 -75.03
N SER A 8 9.76 -8.17 -74.11
CA SER A 8 9.75 -8.35 -72.66
C SER A 8 9.77 -7.07 -71.80
N LEU A 9 9.21 -7.11 -70.57
CA LEU A 9 9.84 -6.82 -69.25
C LEU A 9 8.77 -6.65 -68.12
N PRO A 10 9.13 -6.80 -66.83
CA PRO A 10 8.30 -7.44 -65.81
C PRO A 10 7.98 -6.59 -64.56
N VAL A 11 7.05 -7.14 -63.78
CA VAL A 11 6.72 -6.93 -62.36
C VAL A 11 7.80 -6.25 -61.50
N THR A 12 7.52 -5.02 -61.04
CA THR A 12 8.20 -4.38 -59.89
C THR A 12 7.21 -3.60 -59.02
N ALA A 13 6.41 -4.31 -58.19
CA ALA A 13 5.63 -3.66 -57.13
C ALA A 13 5.35 -4.59 -55.92
N ALA A 14 6.26 -5.52 -55.61
CA ALA A 14 6.12 -6.41 -54.44
C ALA A 14 7.43 -6.63 -53.64
N ALA A 15 8.49 -5.85 -53.90
CA ALA A 15 9.78 -5.97 -53.21
C ALA A 15 10.12 -4.79 -52.28
N ALA A 16 9.30 -3.74 -52.22
CA ALA A 16 9.59 -2.55 -51.39
C ALA A 16 9.10 -2.66 -49.92
N ALA A 17 8.17 -3.58 -49.62
CA ALA A 17 7.59 -3.71 -48.28
C ALA A 17 8.35 -4.67 -47.34
N ALA A 18 9.18 -5.58 -47.88
CA ALA A 18 9.96 -6.53 -47.09
C ALA A 18 11.36 -5.99 -46.67
N GLY A 19 11.86 -4.94 -47.33
CA GLY A 19 13.17 -4.34 -47.03
C GLY A 19 13.17 -3.37 -45.83
N ALA A 20 12.05 -2.73 -45.52
CA ALA A 20 11.97 -1.74 -44.44
C ALA A 20 11.92 -2.37 -43.04
N VAL A 21 11.39 -3.60 -42.92
CA VAL A 21 11.26 -4.30 -41.63
C VAL A 21 12.58 -4.96 -41.20
N LEU A 22 13.43 -5.37 -42.14
CA LEU A 22 14.76 -5.92 -41.84
C LEU A 22 15.82 -4.85 -41.53
N ALA A 23 15.68 -3.63 -42.04
CA ALA A 23 16.56 -2.50 -41.70
C ALA A 23 16.35 -1.98 -40.27
N ALA A 24 15.11 -2.03 -39.75
CA ALA A 24 14.79 -1.60 -38.39
C ALA A 24 15.31 -2.57 -37.29
N ILE A 25 15.46 -3.85 -37.62
CA ILE A 25 15.99 -4.88 -36.70
C ILE A 25 17.52 -4.89 -36.68
N ALA A 26 18.18 -4.54 -37.80
CA ALA A 26 19.64 -4.41 -37.87
C ALA A 26 20.18 -3.13 -37.19
N LEU A 27 19.44 -2.01 -37.25
CA LEU A 27 19.86 -0.75 -36.60
C LEU A 27 19.81 -0.81 -35.06
N ARG A 28 18.89 -1.62 -34.50
CA ARG A 28 18.79 -1.85 -33.05
C ARG A 28 19.90 -2.74 -32.48
N ARG A 29 20.52 -3.62 -33.28
CA ARG A 29 21.64 -4.48 -32.86
C ARG A 29 23.02 -3.86 -33.09
N TYR A 30 23.15 -2.88 -34.00
CA TYR A 30 24.42 -2.17 -34.22
C TYR A 30 24.66 -1.02 -33.23
N LEU A 31 23.60 -0.46 -32.62
CA LEU A 31 23.72 0.59 -31.60
C LEU A 31 24.03 0.05 -30.18
N SER A 32 24.08 -1.28 -30.00
CA SER A 32 24.45 -1.91 -28.72
C SER A 32 25.90 -2.44 -28.66
N SER A 33 26.70 -2.27 -29.71
CA SER A 33 28.12 -2.66 -29.69
C SER A 33 28.99 -1.67 -30.47
N SER A 34 29.95 -1.08 -29.77
CA SER A 34 31.00 -0.17 -30.27
C SER A 34 30.61 1.30 -30.51
N ARG A 35 31.01 2.18 -29.58
CA ARG A 35 32.06 3.16 -29.87
C ARG A 35 32.62 3.79 -28.60
N GLN A 36 33.93 3.65 -28.50
CA GLN A 36 34.83 4.27 -27.54
C GLN A 36 34.69 5.80 -27.56
N ARG A 37 34.84 6.38 -26.38
CA ARG A 37 34.93 7.82 -26.11
C ARG A 37 36.16 8.44 -26.77
N PRO A 38 36.07 9.64 -27.38
CA PRO A 38 37.22 10.52 -27.47
C PRO A 38 37.46 11.14 -26.10
N SER A 39 38.66 10.93 -25.56
CA SER A 39 39.16 11.55 -24.34
C SER A 39 39.42 13.05 -24.58
N ALA A 40 38.55 13.89 -24.05
CA ALA A 40 38.91 15.23 -23.58
C ALA A 40 38.71 15.22 -22.07
N SER A 41 39.82 15.19 -21.35
CA SER A 41 39.91 15.14 -19.90
C SER A 41 39.37 16.42 -19.27
N VAL A 42 38.19 16.33 -18.67
CA VAL A 42 37.90 17.08 -17.44
C VAL A 42 37.59 16.04 -16.38
N THR A 43 38.59 15.80 -15.53
CA THR A 43 38.60 14.84 -14.45
C THR A 43 37.61 15.28 -13.37
N MET A 44 36.35 14.83 -13.43
CA MET A 44 35.54 14.71 -12.21
C MET A 44 35.74 13.31 -11.66
N SER A 45 36.61 13.25 -10.66
CA SER A 45 36.92 12.07 -9.86
C SER A 45 35.63 11.36 -9.42
N ALA A 46 35.48 10.10 -9.84
CA ALA A 46 34.57 9.16 -9.22
C ALA A 46 35.18 8.70 -7.88
N HIS A 47 35.12 9.55 -6.87
CA HIS A 47 35.20 9.09 -5.49
C HIS A 47 33.82 8.57 -5.08
N ARG A 48 33.69 7.25 -4.97
CA ARG A 48 32.74 6.65 -4.01
C ARG A 48 33.25 7.00 -2.62
N SER A 49 32.84 8.13 -2.07
CA SER A 49 32.94 8.43 -0.65
C SER A 49 31.56 8.28 -0.01
N ASN A 50 31.51 7.70 1.19
CA ASN A 50 30.37 7.80 2.13
C ASN A 50 30.15 9.28 2.46
N SER A 51 29.46 10.04 1.61
CA SER A 51 29.24 11.46 1.87
C SER A 51 28.12 11.64 2.89
N ALA A 52 28.44 12.21 4.05
CA ALA A 52 27.48 12.69 5.03
C ALA A 52 26.37 13.53 4.37
N ALA A 53 25.11 13.33 4.77
CA ALA A 53 24.02 14.20 4.34
C ALA A 53 24.14 15.51 5.12
N THR A 54 24.32 16.62 4.39
CA THR A 54 24.31 17.96 5.00
C THR A 54 22.86 18.40 5.14
N LEU A 55 22.45 18.72 6.37
CA LEU A 55 21.20 19.40 6.65
C LEU A 55 21.52 20.85 7.01
N VAL A 56 21.00 21.76 6.21
CA VAL A 56 21.07 23.19 6.49
C VAL A 56 19.83 23.59 7.28
N VAL A 57 20.08 24.27 8.38
CA VAL A 57 19.06 24.74 9.31
C VAL A 57 18.80 26.22 9.06
N SER A 58 17.56 26.56 8.71
CA SER A 58 17.10 27.93 8.53
C SER A 58 15.82 28.19 9.33
N GLY A 59 15.74 29.37 9.93
CA GLY A 59 14.56 29.84 10.67
C GLY A 59 14.13 31.23 10.21
N LYS A 60 12.85 31.55 10.36
CA LYS A 60 12.30 32.87 10.01
C LYS A 60 12.83 33.99 10.91
N SER A 61 13.24 33.67 12.14
CA SER A 61 13.98 34.56 13.04
C SER A 61 15.24 33.86 13.57
N PRO A 62 16.20 34.61 14.12
CA PRO A 62 17.35 34.03 14.82
C PRO A 62 16.94 33.08 15.97
N GLU A 63 15.83 33.37 16.67
CA GLU A 63 15.33 32.45 17.71
C GLU A 63 14.81 31.14 17.13
N ASP A 64 14.04 31.20 16.04
CA ASP A 64 13.55 30.02 15.33
C ASP A 64 14.71 29.14 14.84
N GLN A 65 15.76 29.78 14.31
CA GLN A 65 16.96 29.09 13.83
C GLN A 65 17.72 28.41 14.99
N GLY A 66 17.85 29.08 16.14
CA GLY A 66 18.48 28.50 17.33
C GLY A 66 17.72 27.30 17.89
N LEU A 67 16.39 27.40 18.00
CA LEU A 67 15.53 26.30 18.44
C LEU A 67 15.62 25.10 17.50
N LEU A 68 15.55 25.36 16.19
CA LEU A 68 15.64 24.28 15.21
C LEU A 68 17.03 23.64 15.20
N ALA A 69 18.11 24.42 15.33
CA ALA A 69 19.47 23.87 15.37
C ALA A 69 19.65 22.91 16.56
N SER A 70 19.08 23.26 17.71
CA SER A 70 19.10 22.41 18.90
C SER A 70 18.26 21.13 18.71
N ALA A 71 17.11 21.22 18.05
CA ALA A 71 16.31 20.02 17.73
C ALA A 71 17.03 19.12 16.72
N ALA A 72 17.62 19.74 15.69
CA ALA A 72 18.25 19.07 14.57
C ALA A 72 19.48 18.24 14.98
N SER A 73 20.16 18.59 16.07
CA SER A 73 21.36 17.86 16.55
C SER A 73 21.06 16.46 17.07
N SER A 74 19.78 16.12 17.27
CA SER A 74 19.32 14.83 17.78
C SER A 74 18.62 13.96 16.73
N LEU A 75 18.64 14.37 15.46
CA LEU A 75 17.94 13.67 14.38
C LEU A 75 18.61 12.34 14.05
N SER A 76 17.76 11.35 13.78
CA SER A 76 18.14 10.02 13.34
C SER A 76 17.90 9.89 11.83
N LEU A 77 18.82 9.27 11.10
CA LEU A 77 18.58 8.77 9.74
C LEU A 77 18.12 7.31 9.83
N GLY A 78 17.24 6.88 8.93
CA GLY A 78 16.74 5.50 8.91
C GLY A 78 17.83 4.49 8.54
N GLU A 79 17.63 3.21 8.90
CA GLU A 79 18.54 2.14 8.50
C GLU A 79 18.56 1.96 6.97
N GLY A 80 19.76 1.84 6.37
CA GLY A 80 19.95 1.59 4.95
C GLY A 80 20.22 2.82 4.07
N GLU A 81 20.59 3.97 4.64
CA GLU A 81 20.84 5.20 3.87
C GLU A 81 22.20 5.30 3.19
N GLY A 82 23.20 4.45 3.51
CA GLY A 82 24.56 4.61 3.00
C GLY A 82 25.24 5.92 3.43
N VAL A 83 24.63 6.61 4.41
CA VAL A 83 25.09 7.86 5.01
C VAL A 83 25.26 7.61 6.50
N GLU A 84 26.50 7.52 6.98
CA GLU A 84 26.81 7.18 8.38
C GLU A 84 26.71 8.37 9.34
N LYS A 85 26.49 9.60 8.84
CA LYS A 85 26.52 10.82 9.66
C LYS A 85 25.73 11.98 9.04
N ILE A 86 24.91 12.68 9.85
CA ILE A 86 24.33 13.98 9.50
C ILE A 86 25.36 15.07 9.86
N THR A 87 25.63 15.99 8.94
CA THR A 87 26.34 17.23 9.27
C THR A 87 25.34 18.37 9.25
N LEU A 88 25.17 19.03 10.40
CA LEU A 88 24.37 20.25 10.48
C LEU A 88 25.21 21.45 10.05
N ALA A 89 24.65 22.27 9.19
CA ALA A 89 25.18 23.59 8.87
C ALA A 89 24.12 24.65 9.16
N LEU A 90 24.55 25.79 9.71
CA LEU A 90 23.71 26.98 9.71
C LEU A 90 23.71 27.57 8.30
N ASP A 91 22.61 28.19 7.90
CA ASP A 91 22.47 28.81 6.58
C ASP A 91 23.58 29.84 6.31
N SER A 92 23.97 30.61 7.33
CA SER A 92 25.08 31.58 7.28
C SER A 92 26.45 30.96 7.00
N ASP A 93 26.63 29.68 7.30
CA ASP A 93 27.92 28.98 7.32
C ASP A 93 28.00 27.91 6.21
N SER A 94 26.93 27.70 5.43
CA SER A 94 26.85 26.64 4.44
C SER A 94 27.57 27.03 3.14
N PRO A 95 28.59 26.27 2.69
CA PRO A 95 29.31 26.57 1.45
C PRO A 95 28.46 26.32 0.18
N VAL A 96 27.26 25.71 0.30
CA VAL A 96 26.43 25.21 -0.82
C VAL A 96 25.04 25.86 -0.89
N ALA A 97 24.58 26.56 0.16
CA ALA A 97 23.27 27.21 0.16
C ALA A 97 23.19 28.30 -0.92
N GLY A 98 22.15 28.25 -1.78
CA GLY A 98 21.92 29.22 -2.86
C GLY A 98 22.96 29.25 -3.99
N LYS A 99 23.93 28.31 -4.03
CA LYS A 99 24.94 28.20 -5.10
C LYS A 99 24.64 27.00 -6.02
N ASP A 100 25.00 27.11 -7.30
CA ASP A 100 24.87 26.05 -8.31
C ASP A 100 23.45 25.46 -8.50
N GLY A 101 22.39 26.25 -8.27
CA GLY A 101 21.00 25.83 -8.50
C GLY A 101 20.34 25.08 -7.34
N GLY A 102 20.94 25.07 -6.14
CA GLY A 102 20.30 24.59 -4.91
C GLY A 102 19.15 25.49 -4.43
N PHE A 103 18.37 25.02 -3.45
CA PHE A 103 17.27 25.79 -2.86
C PHE A 103 17.77 27.03 -2.10
N ASP A 104 17.13 28.18 -2.32
CA ASP A 104 17.48 29.44 -1.65
C ASP A 104 16.57 29.71 -0.43
N ALA A 105 17.11 29.39 0.75
CA ALA A 105 16.43 29.56 2.03
C ALA A 105 16.06 31.02 2.34
N GLY A 106 16.94 31.97 2.00
CA GLY A 106 16.73 33.39 2.24
C GLY A 106 15.56 33.92 1.40
N ALA A 107 15.58 33.64 0.10
CA ALA A 107 14.49 34.02 -0.80
C ALA A 107 13.14 33.42 -0.38
N TYR A 108 13.14 32.16 0.08
CA TYR A 108 11.93 31.53 0.62
C TYR A 108 11.41 32.25 1.88
N MET A 109 12.27 32.53 2.85
CA MET A 109 11.88 33.21 4.10
C MET A 109 11.39 34.64 3.84
N ASP A 110 11.99 35.35 2.89
CA ASP A 110 11.57 36.69 2.47
C ASP A 110 10.18 36.71 1.82
N ALA A 111 9.80 35.62 1.16
CA ALA A 111 8.46 35.45 0.56
C ALA A 111 7.43 34.87 1.55
N LEU A 112 7.85 34.18 2.61
CA LEU A 112 6.96 33.52 3.56
C LEU A 112 6.23 34.53 4.46
N ARG A 113 4.90 34.50 4.44
CA ARG A 113 4.01 35.31 5.28
C ARG A 113 3.32 34.50 6.38
N ALA A 114 3.17 33.19 6.20
CA ALA A 114 2.66 32.28 7.20
C ALA A 114 3.42 32.39 8.54
N ARG A 115 2.68 32.18 9.64
CA ARG A 115 3.16 32.37 11.02
C ARG A 115 3.41 31.07 11.77
N ARG A 116 2.73 29.99 11.38
CA ARG A 116 2.77 28.66 12.01
C ARG A 116 3.49 27.66 11.13
N PHE A 117 3.21 27.67 9.83
CA PHE A 117 3.76 26.67 8.90
C PHE A 117 4.94 27.24 8.08
N GLY A 118 5.97 26.43 7.89
CA GLY A 118 7.10 26.71 7.02
C GLY A 118 8.18 27.62 7.62
N ARG A 119 8.00 28.15 8.83
CA ARG A 119 8.96 29.08 9.47
C ARG A 119 10.24 28.42 9.99
N TRP A 120 10.21 27.11 10.14
CA TRP A 120 11.36 26.26 10.45
C TRP A 120 11.63 25.41 9.22
N MET A 121 12.87 25.44 8.72
CA MET A 121 13.25 24.72 7.51
C MET A 121 14.52 23.90 7.71
N LEU A 122 14.44 22.63 7.29
CA LEU A 122 15.59 21.78 7.02
C LEU A 122 15.76 21.66 5.51
N TRP A 123 16.87 22.09 4.96
CA TRP A 123 17.19 21.88 3.54
C TRP A 123 18.37 20.92 3.38
N SER A 124 18.32 20.10 2.33
CA SER A 124 19.46 19.29 1.90
C SER A 124 19.60 19.27 0.38
N PRO A 125 20.82 19.38 -0.16
CA PRO A 125 21.04 19.19 -1.60
C PRO A 125 20.73 17.76 -2.05
N ARG A 126 20.87 16.77 -1.16
CA ARG A 126 20.60 15.37 -1.46
C ARG A 126 20.16 14.62 -0.20
N LEU A 127 18.99 13.99 -0.26
CA LEU A 127 18.42 13.22 0.84
C LEU A 127 17.83 11.91 0.33
N ALA A 128 17.66 10.89 1.17
CA ALA A 128 16.95 9.68 0.78
C ALA A 128 15.45 9.98 0.59
N SER A 129 14.80 10.49 1.65
CA SER A 129 13.38 10.83 1.67
C SER A 129 13.11 11.92 2.73
N THR A 130 12.54 13.05 2.30
CA THR A 130 12.04 14.11 3.19
C THR A 130 10.91 13.59 4.09
N GLN A 131 10.07 12.69 3.56
CA GLN A 131 8.95 12.09 4.28
C GLN A 131 9.45 11.24 5.45
N ASP A 132 10.46 10.41 5.20
CA ASP A 132 11.00 9.47 6.19
C ASP A 132 11.76 10.24 7.28
N LEU A 133 12.55 11.25 6.90
CA LEU A 133 13.26 12.10 7.86
C LEU A 133 12.29 12.75 8.84
N ILE A 134 11.19 13.34 8.35
CA ILE A 134 10.18 13.93 9.23
C ILE A 134 9.44 12.87 10.04
N ALA A 135 8.96 11.79 9.40
CA ALA A 135 8.15 10.78 10.07
C ALA A 135 8.89 10.11 11.24
N GLN A 136 10.19 9.83 11.08
CA GLN A 136 11.02 9.21 12.12
C GLN A 136 11.38 10.16 13.27
N ASN A 137 11.34 11.47 13.02
CA ASN A 137 11.80 12.48 13.97
C ASN A 137 10.67 13.44 14.39
N PHE A 138 9.42 13.10 14.13
CA PHE A 138 8.29 14.01 14.35
C PHE A 138 8.25 14.57 15.78
N SER A 139 8.45 13.71 16.79
CA SER A 139 8.45 14.09 18.21
C SER A 139 9.61 15.00 18.63
N LYS A 140 10.68 15.07 17.82
CA LYS A 140 11.86 15.91 18.06
C LYS A 140 11.77 17.24 17.32
N LEU A 141 10.85 17.38 16.37
CA LEU A 141 10.75 18.53 15.48
C LEU A 141 9.55 19.42 15.84
N PRO A 142 9.65 20.75 15.67
CA PRO A 142 8.51 21.63 15.89
C PRO A 142 7.39 21.36 14.87
N VAL A 143 6.14 21.44 15.32
CA VAL A 143 4.96 21.34 14.45
C VAL A 143 4.91 22.56 13.53
N GLY A 144 4.76 22.34 12.24
CA GLY A 144 4.84 23.36 11.20
C GLY A 144 6.21 23.45 10.52
N ILE A 145 7.19 22.62 10.88
CA ILE A 145 8.46 22.53 10.17
C ILE A 145 8.27 22.01 8.73
N VAL A 146 9.13 22.46 7.82
CA VAL A 146 9.29 21.90 6.48
C VAL A 146 10.71 21.33 6.28
N CYS A 147 10.80 20.17 5.64
CA CYS A 147 12.04 19.60 5.13
C CYS A 147 12.01 19.59 3.61
N VAL A 148 13.03 20.19 2.98
CA VAL A 148 13.16 20.34 1.52
C VAL A 148 14.40 19.59 1.04
N ALA A 149 14.29 18.92 -0.10
CA ALA A 149 15.44 18.31 -0.77
C ALA A 149 15.52 18.74 -2.23
N ASP A 150 16.73 19.03 -2.74
CA ASP A 150 16.94 19.24 -4.18
C ASP A 150 16.90 17.93 -4.97
N MET A 151 17.31 16.82 -4.33
CA MET A 151 17.23 15.49 -4.89
C MET A 151 16.88 14.46 -3.81
N GLN A 152 15.88 13.61 -4.09
CA GLN A 152 15.53 12.42 -3.33
C GLN A 152 15.89 11.16 -4.13
N PHE A 153 16.63 10.23 -3.53
CA PHE A 153 16.98 8.94 -4.18
C PHE A 153 16.18 7.73 -3.66
N LYS A 154 15.36 7.93 -2.62
CA LYS A 154 14.38 6.96 -2.08
C LYS A 154 13.05 7.66 -1.74
N GLY A 155 12.62 8.62 -2.56
CA GLY A 155 11.39 9.38 -2.35
C GLY A 155 10.17 8.45 -2.25
N ARG A 156 9.18 8.82 -1.43
CA ARG A 156 7.97 8.02 -1.20
C ARG A 156 6.81 8.45 -2.09
N GLY A 157 6.02 7.48 -2.52
CA GLY A 157 4.72 7.67 -3.15
C GLY A 157 3.65 6.79 -2.49
N ARG A 158 2.40 6.90 -2.94
CA ARG A 158 1.31 6.03 -2.49
C ARG A 158 1.63 4.56 -2.77
N SER A 159 1.03 3.65 -2.00
CA SER A 159 1.23 2.20 -2.11
C SER A 159 2.69 1.76 -1.93
N LYS A 160 3.44 2.46 -1.06
CA LYS A 160 4.87 2.21 -0.76
C LYS A 160 5.81 2.35 -1.97
N ASN A 161 5.37 3.01 -3.04
CA ASN A 161 6.22 3.26 -4.21
C ASN A 161 7.46 4.08 -3.82
N VAL A 162 8.61 3.68 -4.34
CA VAL A 162 9.89 4.37 -4.16
C VAL A 162 10.33 4.94 -5.49
N TRP A 163 10.79 6.19 -5.50
CA TRP A 163 11.23 6.86 -6.71
C TRP A 163 12.49 7.72 -6.47
N GLU A 164 13.26 7.89 -7.54
CA GLU A 164 14.35 8.87 -7.61
C GLU A 164 13.88 10.11 -8.35
N SER A 165 14.22 11.28 -7.82
CA SER A 165 13.71 12.54 -8.31
C SER A 165 14.53 13.14 -9.45
N PRO A 166 13.89 13.57 -10.55
CA PRO A 166 14.55 14.39 -11.55
C PRO A 166 15.05 15.73 -10.98
N PRO A 167 16.20 16.24 -11.43
CA PRO A 167 16.65 17.59 -11.10
C PRO A 167 15.62 18.63 -11.57
N GLY A 168 15.31 19.63 -10.73
CA GLY A 168 14.33 20.69 -11.03
C GLY A 168 12.94 20.48 -10.43
N CYS A 169 12.70 19.37 -9.73
CA CYS A 169 11.51 19.20 -8.90
C CYS A 169 11.58 20.08 -7.64
N LEU A 170 10.42 20.53 -7.17
CA LEU A 170 10.22 20.97 -5.79
C LEU A 170 9.75 19.77 -4.97
N MET A 171 10.52 19.41 -3.94
CA MET A 171 10.25 18.28 -3.07
C MET A 171 10.38 18.67 -1.62
N PHE A 172 9.29 18.56 -0.88
CA PHE A 172 9.30 18.87 0.53
C PHE A 172 8.27 18.05 1.30
N SER A 173 8.53 17.85 2.57
CA SER A 173 7.57 17.31 3.53
C SER A 173 7.42 18.28 4.69
N PHE A 174 6.24 18.36 5.30
CA PHE A 174 6.02 19.25 6.44
C PHE A 174 5.09 18.63 7.48
N THR A 175 5.18 19.15 8.71
CA THR A 175 4.38 18.66 9.84
C THR A 175 3.14 19.52 10.08
N SER A 176 2.04 18.87 10.43
CA SER A 176 0.83 19.49 10.96
C SER A 176 0.18 18.56 12.00
N GLN A 177 -0.80 19.08 12.73
CA GLN A 177 -1.50 18.30 13.77
C GLN A 177 -3.00 18.55 13.70
N MET A 178 -3.77 17.52 14.03
CA MET A 178 -5.23 17.61 14.16
C MET A 178 -5.73 16.71 15.29
N GLN A 179 -6.89 17.02 15.88
CA GLN A 179 -7.52 16.16 16.89
C GLN A 179 -8.69 15.35 16.31
N ASP A 180 -9.36 15.88 15.29
CA ASP A 180 -10.54 15.24 14.70
C ASP A 180 -10.13 14.24 13.60
N ALA A 181 -10.27 12.94 13.92
CA ALA A 181 -9.95 11.85 13.02
C ALA A 181 -10.74 11.89 11.70
N ARG A 182 -11.99 12.38 11.74
CA ARG A 182 -12.89 12.43 10.57
C ARG A 182 -12.40 13.41 9.50
N LYS A 183 -11.59 14.38 9.91
CA LYS A 183 -11.00 15.37 9.02
C LYS A 183 -9.71 14.87 8.35
N LEU A 184 -9.05 13.85 8.89
CA LEU A 184 -7.76 13.37 8.37
C LEU A 184 -7.79 12.99 6.88
N PRO A 185 -8.78 12.24 6.37
CA PRO A 185 -8.82 11.88 4.94
C PRO A 185 -8.93 13.09 4.01
N LEU A 186 -9.51 14.19 4.50
CA LEU A 186 -9.76 15.40 3.73
C LEU A 186 -8.53 16.34 3.70
N MET A 187 -7.52 16.09 4.54
CA MET A 187 -6.29 16.90 4.57
C MET A 187 -5.63 17.00 3.20
N GLN A 188 -5.54 15.88 2.47
CA GLN A 188 -4.92 15.87 1.15
C GLN A 188 -5.63 16.81 0.15
N TYR A 189 -6.93 17.05 0.31
CA TYR A 189 -7.70 17.97 -0.54
C TYR A 189 -7.42 19.43 -0.20
N VAL A 190 -7.29 19.75 1.08
CA VAL A 190 -6.86 21.08 1.55
C VAL A 190 -5.46 21.38 1.00
N VAL A 191 -4.55 20.41 1.04
CA VAL A 191 -3.18 20.55 0.52
C VAL A 191 -3.20 20.74 -1.01
N CYS A 192 -3.98 19.94 -1.75
CA CYS A 192 -4.13 20.11 -3.20
C CYS A 192 -4.64 21.51 -3.54
N LEU A 193 -5.72 21.95 -2.88
CA LEU A 193 -6.34 23.26 -3.10
C LEU A 193 -5.35 24.39 -2.77
N SER A 194 -4.60 24.25 -1.67
CA SER A 194 -3.60 25.23 -1.27
C SER A 194 -2.51 25.38 -2.33
N MET A 195 -2.07 24.29 -2.93
CA MET A 195 -1.06 24.34 -4.00
C MET A 195 -1.61 24.96 -5.28
N THR A 196 -2.82 24.60 -5.71
CA THR A 196 -3.44 25.20 -6.89
C THR A 196 -3.67 26.70 -6.73
N GLU A 197 -4.16 27.14 -5.57
CA GLU A 197 -4.40 28.57 -5.30
C GLU A 197 -3.10 29.35 -5.13
N ALA A 198 -2.07 28.73 -4.55
CA ALA A 198 -0.75 29.33 -4.42
C ALA A 198 -0.12 29.61 -5.79
N ILE A 199 -0.21 28.67 -6.73
CA ILE A 199 0.33 28.84 -8.09
C ILE A 199 -0.42 29.96 -8.82
N LYS A 200 -1.76 30.01 -8.73
CA LYS A 200 -2.57 31.09 -9.35
C LYS A 200 -2.20 32.46 -8.77
N GLU A 201 -2.13 32.57 -7.44
CA GLU A 201 -1.78 33.84 -6.78
C GLU A 201 -0.35 34.27 -7.10
N LEU A 202 0.59 33.33 -7.15
CA LEU A 202 1.97 33.62 -7.54
C LEU A 202 2.03 34.15 -8.97
N CYS A 203 1.34 33.51 -9.92
CA CYS A 203 1.27 33.99 -11.31
C CYS A 203 0.70 35.42 -11.36
N ARG A 204 -0.44 35.67 -10.68
CA ARG A 204 -1.05 37.01 -10.59
C ARG A 204 -0.09 38.05 -10.03
N SER A 205 0.60 37.74 -8.92
CA SER A 205 1.53 38.67 -8.28
C SER A 205 2.73 39.05 -9.15
N LYS A 206 3.12 38.17 -10.09
CA LYS A 206 4.19 38.42 -11.06
C LYS A 206 3.68 38.97 -12.40
N GLY A 207 2.38 39.25 -12.53
CA GLY A 207 1.77 39.70 -13.79
C GLY A 207 1.83 38.64 -14.90
N LEU A 208 1.89 37.37 -14.53
CA LEU A 208 1.95 36.22 -15.44
C LEU A 208 0.55 35.69 -15.76
N PRO A 209 0.37 35.02 -16.91
CA PRO A 209 -0.84 34.26 -17.19
C PRO A 209 -1.07 33.23 -16.09
N GLU A 210 -2.33 33.07 -15.65
CA GLU A 210 -2.66 32.04 -14.69
C GLU A 210 -2.45 30.65 -15.30
N LEU A 211 -1.65 29.82 -14.64
CA LEU A 211 -1.56 28.40 -14.96
C LEU A 211 -2.79 27.68 -14.42
N ASP A 212 -3.50 26.98 -15.30
CA ASP A 212 -4.64 26.14 -14.95
C ASP A 212 -4.16 24.79 -14.39
N VAL A 213 -3.52 24.83 -13.22
CA VAL A 213 -3.18 23.62 -12.47
C VAL A 213 -4.44 23.10 -11.78
N ARG A 214 -4.83 21.89 -12.12
CA ARG A 214 -6.06 21.24 -11.69
C ARG A 214 -5.80 20.04 -10.80
N ILE A 215 -6.77 19.73 -9.95
CA ILE A 215 -6.72 18.60 -9.03
C ILE A 215 -7.34 17.38 -9.72
N LYS A 216 -6.55 16.33 -9.90
CA LYS A 216 -7.06 15.00 -10.21
C LYS A 216 -7.18 14.22 -8.90
N TRP A 217 -8.40 13.84 -8.57
CA TRP A 217 -8.70 13.07 -7.39
C TRP A 217 -7.91 11.73 -7.38
N PRO A 218 -7.42 11.30 -6.20
CA PRO A 218 -7.60 11.98 -4.90
C PRO A 218 -6.52 13.02 -4.56
N ASN A 219 -5.36 13.02 -5.20
CA ASN A 219 -4.19 13.71 -4.64
C ASN A 219 -3.14 14.14 -5.67
N ASP A 220 -3.48 14.12 -6.96
CA ASP A 220 -2.54 14.46 -8.03
C ASP A 220 -2.83 15.84 -8.61
N LEU A 221 -1.77 16.55 -9.02
CA LEU A 221 -1.86 17.84 -9.68
C LEU A 221 -1.55 17.69 -11.17
N TYR A 222 -2.41 18.27 -12.00
CA TYR A 222 -2.39 18.15 -13.44
C TYR A 222 -2.32 19.53 -14.09
N LEU A 223 -1.57 19.63 -15.18
CA LEU A 223 -1.50 20.81 -16.04
C LEU A 223 -1.72 20.33 -17.48
N LYS A 224 -2.74 20.87 -18.16
CA LYS A 224 -3.09 20.49 -19.54
C LYS A 224 -3.25 18.96 -19.72
N GLY A 225 -3.87 18.28 -18.76
CA GLY A 225 -4.09 16.83 -18.80
C GLY A 225 -2.85 15.97 -18.46
N LEU A 226 -1.70 16.58 -18.15
CA LEU A 226 -0.48 15.87 -17.75
C LEU A 226 -0.20 16.05 -16.27
N LYS A 227 0.21 14.97 -15.59
CA LYS A 227 0.59 15.00 -14.18
C LYS A 227 1.86 15.84 -13.98
N VAL A 228 1.76 16.84 -13.11
CA VAL A 228 2.87 17.71 -12.70
C VAL A 228 3.20 17.58 -11.22
N GLY A 229 2.36 16.96 -10.41
CA GLY A 229 2.68 16.77 -8.99
C GLY A 229 1.80 15.75 -8.29
N GLY A 230 2.15 15.44 -7.05
CA GLY A 230 1.41 14.53 -6.19
C GLY A 230 1.68 14.81 -4.72
N ILE A 231 0.66 14.51 -3.90
CA ILE A 231 0.67 14.76 -2.45
C ILE A 231 0.56 13.43 -1.71
N LEU A 232 1.32 13.27 -0.63
CA LEU A 232 1.29 12.10 0.23
C LEU A 232 1.09 12.54 1.69
N CYS A 233 -0.08 12.26 2.25
CA CYS A 233 -0.34 12.45 3.67
C CYS A 233 -0.15 11.12 4.40
N SER A 234 0.69 11.11 5.43
CA SER A 234 0.79 10.02 6.40
C SER A 234 0.55 10.57 7.79
N SER A 235 -0.21 9.85 8.62
CA SER A 235 -0.46 10.25 10.01
C SER A 235 -0.01 9.17 10.97
N SER A 236 0.60 9.58 12.08
CA SER A 236 0.73 8.78 13.30
C SER A 236 -0.19 9.36 14.37
N TYR A 237 -0.57 8.54 15.33
CA TYR A 237 -1.38 8.96 16.46
C TYR A 237 -0.54 9.00 17.72
N GLU A 238 -0.56 10.14 18.40
CA GLU A 238 -0.13 10.30 19.78
C GLU A 238 -1.37 10.61 20.64
N PRO A 239 -1.36 10.35 21.96
CA PRO A 239 -2.57 10.53 22.77
C PRO A 239 -3.23 11.89 22.55
N LYS A 240 -4.47 11.88 22.03
CA LYS A 240 -5.33 13.05 21.73
C LYS A 240 -4.94 13.90 20.52
N VAL A 241 -3.90 13.55 19.76
CA VAL A 241 -3.48 14.31 18.57
C VAL A 241 -2.95 13.39 17.46
N TYR A 242 -3.38 13.68 16.24
CA TYR A 242 -2.83 13.07 15.03
C TYR A 242 -1.71 13.94 14.49
N ASN A 243 -0.51 13.35 14.44
CA ASN A 243 0.68 13.91 13.86
C ASN A 243 0.70 13.61 12.36
N ILE A 244 0.62 14.64 11.54
CA ILE A 244 0.46 14.50 10.08
C ILE A 244 1.74 14.96 9.41
N CYS A 245 2.40 14.07 8.70
CA CYS A 245 3.49 14.38 7.78
C CYS A 245 2.94 14.40 6.35
N THR A 246 3.02 15.55 5.70
CA THR A 246 2.55 15.74 4.32
C THR A 246 3.72 16.00 3.40
N GLY A 247 3.96 15.08 2.46
CA GLY A 247 4.95 15.20 1.40
C GLY A 247 4.34 15.72 0.10
N ILE A 248 5.06 16.60 -0.59
CA ILE A 248 4.67 17.14 -1.89
C ILE A 248 5.86 17.01 -2.85
N GLY A 249 5.59 16.41 -4.01
CA GLY A 249 6.48 16.43 -5.16
C GLY A 249 5.83 17.19 -6.32
N LEU A 250 6.51 18.20 -6.85
CA LEU A 250 6.00 19.06 -7.91
C LEU A 250 7.08 19.31 -8.98
N ASN A 251 6.70 19.15 -10.24
CA ASN A 251 7.57 19.39 -11.38
C ASN A 251 7.62 20.89 -11.70
N VAL A 252 8.73 21.55 -11.40
CA VAL A 252 8.87 23.01 -11.59
C VAL A 252 9.68 23.33 -12.84
N ASP A 253 10.90 22.79 -12.94
CA ASP A 253 11.83 23.00 -14.05
C ASP A 253 12.23 21.69 -14.77
N ASN A 254 11.61 20.57 -14.42
CA ASN A 254 11.88 19.25 -15.00
C ASN A 254 10.80 18.84 -16.02
N GLU A 255 11.02 19.19 -17.29
CA GLU A 255 10.04 18.93 -18.36
C GLU A 255 9.83 17.42 -18.65
N LYS A 256 10.77 16.56 -18.25
CA LYS A 256 10.68 15.10 -18.42
C LYS A 256 10.46 14.39 -17.07
N PRO A 257 9.69 13.28 -17.04
CA PRO A 257 9.12 12.56 -18.18
C PRO A 257 7.74 13.05 -18.68
N THR A 258 7.06 13.96 -17.97
CA THR A 258 5.71 14.43 -18.32
C THR A 258 5.71 15.88 -18.83
N THR A 259 5.72 16.84 -17.90
CA THR A 259 5.83 18.29 -18.12
C THR A 259 6.11 18.97 -16.76
N CYS A 260 6.32 20.29 -16.77
CA CYS A 260 6.55 21.11 -15.57
C CYS A 260 5.87 22.48 -15.66
N LEU A 261 5.76 23.18 -14.53
CA LEU A 261 5.10 24.49 -14.46
C LEU A 261 5.76 25.53 -15.38
N ASN A 262 7.10 25.61 -15.38
CA ASN A 262 7.79 26.61 -16.18
C ASN A 262 7.70 26.33 -17.69
N ALA A 263 7.62 25.06 -18.11
CA ALA A 263 7.30 24.73 -19.50
C ALA A 263 5.91 25.25 -19.89
N GLY A 264 4.91 25.09 -19.00
CA GLY A 264 3.56 25.61 -19.21
C GLY A 264 3.50 27.14 -19.34
N ILE A 265 4.29 27.87 -18.55
CA ILE A 265 4.39 29.33 -18.64
C ILE A 265 5.06 29.76 -19.93
N GLN A 266 6.17 29.12 -20.28
CA GLN A 266 6.94 29.44 -21.48
C GLN A 266 6.16 29.16 -22.76
N GLU A 267 5.25 28.17 -22.74
CA GLU A 267 4.36 27.91 -23.87
C GLU A 267 3.33 29.04 -24.08
N ILE A 268 2.84 29.67 -23.00
CA ILE A 268 1.91 30.81 -23.10
C ILE A 268 2.66 32.10 -23.44
N ASN A 269 3.83 32.30 -22.84
CA ASN A 269 4.70 33.45 -23.07
C ASN A 269 6.17 33.02 -22.94
N ALA A 270 6.84 32.86 -24.07
CA ALA A 270 8.24 32.40 -24.13
C ALA A 270 9.23 33.30 -23.36
N ASN A 271 8.88 34.57 -23.16
CA ASN A 271 9.71 35.55 -22.46
C ASN A 271 9.30 35.75 -20.99
N ALA A 272 8.29 35.02 -20.50
CA ALA A 272 7.86 35.14 -19.11
C ALA A 272 8.97 34.67 -18.15
N PRO A 273 9.18 35.39 -17.02
CA PRO A 273 10.07 34.91 -15.97
C PRO A 273 9.58 33.55 -15.43
N LYS A 274 10.54 32.67 -15.14
CA LYS A 274 10.29 31.38 -14.51
C LYS A 274 9.80 31.56 -13.07
N LEU A 275 8.89 30.69 -12.65
CA LEU A 275 8.55 30.51 -11.24
C LEU A 275 9.71 29.83 -10.53
N LYS A 276 10.08 30.38 -9.38
CA LYS A 276 11.09 29.83 -8.50
C LYS A 276 10.45 28.83 -7.52
N ARG A 277 11.21 27.79 -7.13
CA ARG A 277 10.75 26.76 -6.18
C ARG A 277 10.43 27.36 -4.81
N GLU A 278 11.24 28.32 -4.40
CA GLU A 278 11.16 29.08 -3.16
C GLU A 278 9.87 29.88 -3.09
N ASP A 279 9.56 30.63 -4.17
CA ASP A 279 8.32 31.41 -4.28
C ASP A 279 7.09 30.50 -4.22
N ILE A 280 7.09 29.37 -4.94
CA ILE A 280 5.98 28.41 -4.96
C ILE A 280 5.74 27.86 -3.55
N MET A 281 6.80 27.43 -2.85
CA MET A 281 6.67 26.86 -1.50
C MET A 281 6.22 27.91 -0.48
N ALA A 282 6.71 29.15 -0.56
CA ALA A 282 6.28 30.24 0.32
C ALA A 282 4.80 30.57 0.12
N PHE A 283 4.35 30.74 -1.13
CA PHE A 283 2.94 30.98 -1.44
C PHE A 283 2.06 29.80 -1.04
N PHE A 284 2.56 28.56 -1.18
CA PHE A 284 1.87 27.37 -0.68
C PHE A 284 1.61 27.48 0.82
N PHE A 285 2.61 27.76 1.65
CA PHE A 285 2.38 27.86 3.10
C PHE A 285 1.48 29.05 3.48
N ASN A 286 1.58 30.17 2.75
CA ASN A 286 0.69 31.32 2.95
C ASN A 286 -0.78 30.94 2.72
N LYS A 287 -1.07 30.17 1.66
CA LYS A 287 -2.43 29.67 1.38
C LYS A 287 -2.83 28.55 2.32
N PHE A 288 -1.94 27.60 2.55
CA PHE A 288 -2.20 26.44 3.40
C PHE A 288 -2.58 26.86 4.81
N GLU A 289 -1.90 27.84 5.43
CA GLU A 289 -2.26 28.33 6.76
C GLU A 289 -3.71 28.83 6.82
N THR A 290 -4.12 29.63 5.84
CA THR A 290 -5.48 30.21 5.78
C THR A 290 -6.55 29.13 5.54
N LEU A 291 -6.30 28.22 4.59
CA LEU A 291 -7.24 27.16 4.24
C LEU A 291 -7.30 26.07 5.32
N PHE A 292 -6.17 25.74 5.93
CA PHE A 292 -6.09 24.80 7.05
C PHE A 292 -6.85 25.32 8.27
N GLU A 293 -6.79 26.63 8.57
CA GLU A 293 -7.59 27.22 9.65
C GLU A 293 -9.08 27.19 9.35
N THR A 294 -9.48 27.54 8.12
CA THR A 294 -10.87 27.46 7.67
C THR A 294 -11.39 26.02 7.80
N PHE A 295 -10.62 25.05 7.31
CA PHE A 295 -10.93 23.63 7.41
C PHE A 295 -11.00 23.11 8.86
N SER A 296 -10.04 23.51 9.69
CA SER A 296 -9.97 23.11 11.09
C SER A 296 -11.18 23.63 11.88
N ASN A 297 -11.63 24.85 11.60
CA ASN A 297 -12.72 25.49 12.33
C ASN A 297 -14.11 25.17 11.76
N GLN A 298 -14.25 25.18 10.44
CA GLN A 298 -15.55 25.10 9.75
C GLN A 298 -15.79 23.77 9.01
N GLY A 299 -14.76 22.93 8.88
CA GLY A 299 -14.83 21.69 8.11
C GLY A 299 -14.60 21.90 6.61
N PHE A 300 -14.62 20.80 5.84
CA PHE A 300 -14.30 20.84 4.42
C PHE A 300 -15.38 21.49 3.56
N GLN A 301 -16.63 21.47 4.01
CA GLN A 301 -17.77 22.09 3.30
C GLN A 301 -17.51 23.57 2.99
N ALA A 302 -16.80 24.29 3.87
CA ALA A 302 -16.42 25.69 3.64
C ALA A 302 -15.45 25.88 2.46
N LEU A 303 -14.73 24.84 2.06
CA LEU A 303 -13.74 24.85 0.98
C LEU A 303 -14.22 24.12 -0.28
N GLU A 304 -15.33 23.40 -0.19
CA GLU A 304 -15.81 22.46 -1.20
C GLU A 304 -16.03 23.11 -2.56
N LYS A 305 -16.66 24.30 -2.59
CA LYS A 305 -16.85 25.05 -3.83
C LYS A 305 -15.51 25.37 -4.51
N GLN A 306 -14.53 25.88 -3.75
CA GLN A 306 -13.22 26.25 -4.31
C GLN A 306 -12.45 25.01 -4.79
N TYR A 307 -12.61 23.89 -4.07
CA TYR A 307 -12.03 22.61 -4.47
C TYR A 307 -12.62 22.11 -5.80
N TYR A 308 -13.95 22.11 -5.96
CA TYR A 308 -14.59 21.69 -7.22
C TYR A 308 -14.36 22.67 -8.37
N ASP A 309 -14.19 23.97 -8.08
CA ASP A 309 -13.78 24.94 -9.10
C ASP A 309 -12.36 24.65 -9.62
N SER A 310 -11.56 23.86 -8.88
CA SER A 310 -10.15 23.55 -9.19
C SER A 310 -9.88 22.09 -9.56
N TRP A 311 -10.84 21.17 -9.46
CA TRP A 311 -10.65 19.75 -9.82
C TRP A 311 -11.02 19.45 -11.29
N LEU A 312 -10.78 18.21 -11.73
CA LEU A 312 -11.05 17.73 -13.09
C LEU A 312 -12.34 16.92 -13.26
N HIS A 313 -13.12 16.70 -12.20
CA HIS A 313 -14.14 15.63 -12.19
C HIS A 313 -15.59 16.10 -12.28
N SER A 314 -15.85 17.41 -12.30
CA SER A 314 -17.23 17.95 -12.36
C SER A 314 -17.99 17.40 -13.57
N GLY A 315 -19.11 16.71 -13.31
CA GLY A 315 -19.97 16.18 -14.37
C GLY A 315 -19.34 15.06 -15.20
N GLN A 316 -18.20 14.52 -14.78
CA GLN A 316 -17.52 13.46 -15.49
C GLN A 316 -18.38 12.19 -15.46
N LYS A 317 -18.61 11.59 -16.63
CA LYS A 317 -19.27 10.29 -16.73
C LYS A 317 -18.23 9.19 -16.63
N VAL A 318 -18.44 8.26 -15.71
CA VAL A 318 -17.57 7.10 -15.48
C VAL A 318 -18.41 5.83 -15.55
N VAL A 319 -17.81 4.75 -16.05
CA VAL A 319 -18.47 3.45 -16.09
C VAL A 319 -18.13 2.71 -14.82
N VAL A 320 -19.17 2.43 -14.06
CA VAL A 320 -19.13 1.64 -12.84
C VAL A 320 -19.60 0.25 -13.21
N GLN A 321 -18.80 -0.78 -12.91
CA GLN A 321 -19.24 -2.16 -13.11
C GLN A 321 -19.73 -2.71 -11.78
N ASP A 322 -21.02 -2.98 -11.72
CA ASP A 322 -21.60 -3.84 -10.68
C ASP A 322 -21.49 -5.29 -11.14
N VAL A 323 -20.82 -6.11 -10.35
CA VAL A 323 -20.83 -7.56 -10.56
C VAL A 323 -22.07 -8.09 -9.85
N HIS A 324 -23.19 -8.17 -10.56
CA HIS A 324 -24.37 -8.93 -10.13
C HIS A 324 -24.44 -10.22 -10.94
N GLU A 325 -24.44 -11.37 -10.26
CA GLU A 325 -24.78 -12.68 -10.83
C GLU A 325 -24.02 -13.07 -12.13
N GLY A 326 -22.73 -12.73 -12.23
CA GLY A 326 -21.89 -13.15 -13.36
C GLY A 326 -22.16 -12.42 -14.69
N GLN A 327 -22.99 -11.38 -14.70
CA GLN A 327 -23.11 -10.43 -15.81
C GLN A 327 -22.55 -9.07 -15.39
N SER A 328 -21.50 -8.62 -16.07
CA SER A 328 -20.97 -7.26 -15.89
C SER A 328 -21.92 -6.28 -16.57
N VAL A 329 -22.80 -5.66 -15.78
CA VAL A 329 -23.61 -4.53 -16.24
C VAL A 329 -22.85 -3.27 -15.89
N GLY A 330 -22.31 -2.61 -16.92
CA GLY A 330 -21.67 -1.31 -16.76
C GLY A 330 -22.75 -0.23 -16.60
N SER A 331 -22.90 0.30 -15.41
CA SER A 331 -23.72 1.48 -15.13
C SER A 331 -22.90 2.73 -15.39
N VAL A 332 -23.36 3.59 -16.30
CA VAL A 332 -22.75 4.91 -16.49
C VAL A 332 -23.26 5.81 -15.36
N VAL A 333 -22.34 6.30 -14.54
CA VAL A 333 -22.63 7.23 -13.45
C VAL A 333 -21.94 8.57 -13.71
N THR A 334 -22.50 9.65 -13.19
CA THR A 334 -21.97 11.00 -13.33
C THR A 334 -21.45 11.48 -11.98
N ILE A 335 -20.17 11.82 -11.91
CA ILE A 335 -19.54 12.39 -10.72
C ILE A 335 -20.23 13.71 -10.34
N GLN A 336 -20.69 13.79 -9.09
CA GLN A 336 -21.34 14.96 -8.52
C GLN A 336 -20.44 15.72 -7.53
N GLY A 337 -19.50 15.04 -6.88
CA GLY A 337 -18.70 15.66 -5.82
C GLY A 337 -17.94 14.64 -5.00
N LEU A 338 -17.79 14.94 -3.72
CA LEU A 338 -17.23 14.08 -2.70
C LEU A 338 -18.28 13.71 -1.66
N THR A 339 -18.17 12.52 -1.11
CA THR A 339 -18.94 12.13 0.09
C THR A 339 -18.36 12.78 1.34
N PRO A 340 -19.06 12.77 2.49
CA PRO A 340 -18.53 13.29 3.75
C PRO A 340 -17.20 12.63 4.18
N SER A 341 -16.99 11.37 3.78
CA SER A 341 -15.76 10.59 4.02
C SER A 341 -14.63 10.94 3.04
N GLY A 342 -14.90 11.75 2.03
CA GLY A 342 -13.94 12.19 1.03
C GLY A 342 -13.81 11.26 -0.18
N TYR A 343 -14.72 10.33 -0.41
CA TYR A 343 -14.71 9.49 -1.62
C TYR A 343 -15.48 10.16 -2.76
N LEU A 344 -15.30 9.69 -4.00
CA LEU A 344 -16.02 10.28 -5.14
C LEU A 344 -17.51 9.94 -5.04
N HIS A 345 -18.36 10.96 -5.07
CA HIS A 345 -19.81 10.83 -5.11
C HIS A 345 -20.29 10.90 -6.56
N ALA A 346 -21.09 9.94 -6.99
CA ALA A 346 -21.63 9.86 -8.34
C ALA A 346 -23.11 9.49 -8.35
N ILE A 347 -23.83 9.81 -9.43
CA ILE A 347 -25.25 9.47 -9.62
C ILE A 347 -25.44 8.79 -10.97
N GLY A 348 -26.09 7.63 -10.96
CA GLY A 348 -26.51 6.86 -12.14
C GLY A 348 -27.71 7.49 -12.86
N HIS A 349 -27.96 7.03 -14.08
CA HIS A 349 -29.09 7.49 -14.88
C HIS A 349 -30.46 7.17 -14.27
N ASP A 350 -30.53 6.18 -13.40
CA ASP A 350 -31.68 5.77 -12.59
C ASP A 350 -31.87 6.60 -11.31
N GLY A 351 -31.00 7.59 -11.05
CA GLY A 351 -30.99 8.40 -9.84
C GLY A 351 -30.35 7.71 -8.64
N GLN A 352 -29.83 6.49 -8.81
CA GLN A 352 -29.09 5.78 -7.79
C GLN A 352 -27.75 6.49 -7.54
N SER A 353 -27.39 6.73 -6.29
CA SER A 353 -26.11 7.39 -5.98
C SER A 353 -25.03 6.34 -5.67
N TYR A 354 -23.77 6.72 -5.81
CA TYR A 354 -22.63 5.83 -5.72
C TYR A 354 -21.49 6.54 -4.98
N GLU A 355 -20.88 5.87 -4.01
CA GLU A 355 -19.60 6.22 -3.40
C GLU A 355 -18.50 5.38 -4.06
N LEU A 356 -17.50 6.06 -4.61
CA LEU A 356 -16.45 5.49 -5.45
C LEU A 356 -15.09 5.64 -4.76
N HIS A 357 -14.42 4.51 -4.54
CA HIS A 357 -13.15 4.45 -3.81
C HIS A 357 -11.92 4.45 -4.76
N PRO A 358 -10.75 4.92 -4.29
CA PRO A 358 -9.56 4.93 -5.12
C PRO A 358 -8.98 3.52 -5.22
N ASP A 359 -9.17 2.86 -6.36
CA ASP A 359 -8.77 1.48 -6.67
C ASP A 359 -7.45 1.38 -7.45
N GLY A 360 -6.74 2.50 -7.63
CA GLY A 360 -5.52 2.56 -8.43
C GLY A 360 -5.76 2.70 -9.94
N ASN A 361 -7.01 2.75 -10.41
CA ASN A 361 -7.33 3.00 -11.81
C ASN A 361 -7.21 4.50 -12.18
N ARG A 362 -6.82 4.75 -13.44
CA ARG A 362 -6.67 6.11 -13.97
C ARG A 362 -8.01 6.60 -14.54
N ILE A 363 -8.59 7.62 -13.90
CA ILE A 363 -9.61 8.46 -14.53
C ILE A 363 -8.91 9.27 -15.64
N GLY A 364 -9.23 9.00 -16.91
CA GLY A 364 -8.64 9.67 -18.08
C GLY A 364 -9.63 10.59 -18.80
N GLU A 365 -9.12 11.64 -19.43
CA GLU A 365 -9.79 12.37 -20.52
C GLU A 365 -9.27 11.83 -21.85
N GLU A 366 -10.16 11.55 -22.81
CA GLU A 366 -9.78 11.22 -24.19
C GLU A 366 -9.75 12.50 -25.05
N LYS A 367 -8.69 12.61 -25.85
CA LYS A 367 -8.64 13.50 -27.02
C LYS A 367 -9.38 12.78 -28.16
N ASP A 368 -10.20 13.54 -28.87
CA ASP A 368 -10.95 13.17 -30.08
C ASP A 368 -12.30 12.49 -29.81
N GLY A 369 -13.39 13.20 -30.12
CA GLY A 369 -14.78 12.87 -29.82
C GLY A 369 -15.36 11.64 -30.55
N SER A 370 -14.72 10.48 -30.44
CA SER A 370 -15.25 9.18 -30.85
C SER A 370 -15.32 8.24 -29.64
N ILE A 371 -16.51 7.69 -29.40
CA ILE A 371 -16.88 6.93 -28.19
C ILE A 371 -16.07 5.62 -28.10
N SER A 372 -15.29 5.46 -27.02
CA SER A 372 -14.83 4.17 -26.48
C SER A 372 -15.00 4.15 -24.94
N PRO A 373 -15.27 2.99 -24.32
CA PRO A 373 -15.68 2.93 -22.90
C PRO A 373 -14.50 3.17 -21.95
N ASN A 374 -14.57 4.27 -21.19
CA ASN A 374 -13.60 4.62 -20.14
C ASN A 374 -13.68 3.67 -18.92
N ARG A 375 -12.50 3.36 -18.37
CA ARG A 375 -12.22 2.30 -17.37
C ARG A 375 -12.86 2.50 -15.98
N LEU A 376 -13.07 1.31 -15.41
CA LEU A 376 -13.66 0.85 -14.15
C LEU A 376 -13.45 1.72 -12.90
N ILE A 377 -14.54 1.95 -12.15
CA ILE A 377 -14.52 2.35 -10.74
C ILE A 377 -15.61 1.54 -10.01
N SER A 378 -15.29 0.99 -8.83
CA SER A 378 -16.22 0.15 -8.05
C SER A 378 -17.25 1.00 -7.26
N PRO A 379 -18.56 0.68 -7.31
CA PRO A 379 -19.61 1.40 -6.59
C PRO A 379 -19.86 0.90 -5.15
N ARG A 380 -20.32 1.81 -4.29
CA ARG A 380 -21.24 1.50 -3.17
C ARG A 380 -22.44 2.44 -3.15
N LEU A 381 -23.63 1.90 -2.90
CA LEU A 381 -24.89 2.66 -2.85
C LEU A 381 -24.97 3.60 -1.63
N PRO A 382 -25.82 4.65 -1.67
CA PRO A 382 -25.90 5.69 -0.66
C PRO A 382 -27.03 5.40 0.32
N GLU A 383 -26.72 5.41 1.61
CA GLU A 383 -27.76 5.42 2.63
C GLU A 383 -28.38 6.83 2.70
N SER A 384 -29.66 6.96 2.35
CA SER A 384 -30.41 8.22 2.42
C SER A 384 -30.92 8.51 3.85
N PHE A 385 -30.80 9.79 4.27
CA PHE A 385 -31.38 10.37 5.48
C PHE A 385 -32.91 10.56 5.38
N ALA A 386 -33.66 10.12 6.40
CA ALA A 386 -34.78 10.85 7.03
C ALA A 386 -35.21 10.20 8.37
N ILE A 387 -35.58 11.05 9.33
CA ILE A 387 -35.88 10.77 10.75
C ILE A 387 -37.40 10.55 10.96
N VAL A 388 -37.72 9.75 11.99
CA VAL A 388 -38.97 9.60 12.77
C VAL A 388 -39.91 8.45 12.34
N GLY A 389 -40.08 7.49 13.24
CA GLY A 389 -41.24 6.58 13.24
C GLY A 389 -40.90 5.16 13.62
N SER A 390 -41.06 4.83 14.91
CA SER A 390 -41.09 3.50 15.50
C SER A 390 -41.69 2.41 14.61
N SER A 391 -40.92 1.36 14.32
CA SER A 391 -41.31 -0.06 14.52
C SER A 391 -40.16 -0.98 14.13
N GLN A 392 -39.89 -1.95 15.00
CA GLN A 392 -38.96 -3.04 14.77
C GLN A 392 -39.33 -3.79 13.47
N LEU A 393 -38.41 -3.86 12.53
CA LEU A 393 -38.28 -4.99 11.61
C LEU A 393 -36.79 -5.14 11.29
N ALA A 394 -36.20 -6.18 11.90
CA ALA A 394 -34.81 -6.54 11.76
C ALA A 394 -34.48 -6.89 10.30
N CYS A 395 -33.68 -6.06 9.64
CA CYS A 395 -33.04 -6.44 8.39
C CYS A 395 -31.84 -7.33 8.74
N ARG A 396 -32.07 -8.65 8.80
CA ARG A 396 -31.00 -9.64 8.87
C ARG A 396 -30.22 -9.57 7.55
N SER A 397 -29.04 -8.95 7.57
CA SER A 397 -28.02 -9.20 6.56
C SER A 397 -27.56 -10.64 6.75
N ILE A 398 -28.14 -11.55 5.95
CA ILE A 398 -27.78 -12.96 5.94
C ILE A 398 -26.36 -13.03 5.35
N MET A 399 -25.43 -13.57 6.12
CA MET A 399 -24.11 -13.95 5.62
C MET A 399 -24.34 -14.83 4.39
N ALA A 400 -23.65 -14.58 3.27
CA ALA A 400 -23.45 -15.67 2.33
C ALA A 400 -22.65 -16.71 3.11
N GLU A 401 -23.29 -17.82 3.53
CA GLU A 401 -22.69 -18.82 4.41
C GLU A 401 -21.39 -19.41 3.80
N ASP A 402 -21.14 -19.18 2.51
CA ASP A 402 -20.03 -19.69 1.73
C ASP A 402 -18.83 -18.73 1.52
N ASP A 403 -18.92 -17.42 1.84
CA ASP A 403 -17.76 -16.51 1.70
C ASP A 403 -16.85 -16.63 2.94
N PRO A 404 -15.54 -16.92 2.81
CA PRO A 404 -14.66 -17.10 3.96
C PRO A 404 -14.23 -15.79 4.64
N VAL A 405 -14.69 -14.63 4.15
CA VAL A 405 -14.38 -13.32 4.74
C VAL A 405 -15.64 -12.56 5.16
N VAL A 406 -15.50 -11.69 6.17
CA VAL A 406 -16.54 -10.71 6.54
C VAL A 406 -16.01 -9.29 6.39
N SER A 407 -16.88 -8.35 6.02
CA SER A 407 -16.49 -6.94 5.92
C SER A 407 -16.34 -6.30 7.30
N ALA A 408 -15.56 -5.22 7.38
CA ALA A 408 -15.46 -4.39 8.59
C ALA A 408 -16.83 -3.86 9.06
N GLN A 409 -17.70 -3.50 8.11
CA GLN A 409 -19.05 -3.03 8.43
C GLN A 409 -19.92 -4.13 9.04
N TRP A 410 -19.82 -5.35 8.52
CA TRP A 410 -20.51 -6.50 9.11
C TRP A 410 -20.03 -6.73 10.54
N LEU A 411 -18.72 -6.76 10.77
CA LEU A 411 -18.18 -6.98 12.10
C LEU A 411 -18.64 -5.89 13.08
N GLN A 412 -18.63 -4.62 12.65
CA GLN A 412 -19.10 -3.53 13.51
C GLN A 412 -20.58 -3.68 13.90
N GLN A 413 -21.45 -4.10 12.98
CA GLN A 413 -22.88 -4.31 13.29
C GLN A 413 -23.13 -5.48 14.25
N HIS A 414 -22.17 -6.40 14.39
CA HIS A 414 -22.29 -7.62 15.18
C HIS A 414 -21.34 -7.64 16.39
N LEU A 415 -20.61 -6.55 16.63
CA LEU A 415 -19.65 -6.45 17.72
C LEU A 415 -20.38 -6.50 19.07
N GLY A 416 -19.82 -7.25 20.03
CA GLY A 416 -20.41 -7.41 21.36
C GLY A 416 -21.53 -8.45 21.45
N LEU A 417 -21.95 -9.08 20.35
CA LEU A 417 -22.83 -10.24 20.42
C LEU A 417 -22.12 -11.41 21.13
N PRO A 418 -22.81 -12.13 22.04
CA PRO A 418 -22.16 -13.14 22.88
C PRO A 418 -21.64 -14.35 22.10
N ASP A 419 -22.24 -14.64 20.93
CA ASP A 419 -21.84 -15.69 20.00
C ASP A 419 -20.79 -15.24 18.98
N VAL A 420 -20.34 -13.98 18.99
CA VAL A 420 -19.28 -13.48 18.10
C VAL A 420 -17.98 -13.30 18.89
N LYS A 421 -16.92 -13.98 18.46
CA LYS A 421 -15.58 -13.93 19.06
C LYS A 421 -14.62 -13.32 18.06
N VAL A 422 -13.95 -12.23 18.45
CA VAL A 422 -12.99 -11.55 17.59
C VAL A 422 -11.59 -11.92 18.05
N LEU A 423 -10.73 -12.33 17.13
CA LEU A 423 -9.35 -12.70 17.40
C LEU A 423 -8.38 -11.81 16.64
N ASP A 424 -7.47 -11.19 17.38
CA ASP A 424 -6.26 -10.60 16.83
C ASP A 424 -5.20 -11.70 16.70
N ALA A 425 -4.92 -12.09 15.46
CA ALA A 425 -3.94 -13.11 15.11
C ALA A 425 -2.68 -12.47 14.53
N SER A 426 -2.34 -11.24 14.96
CA SER A 426 -1.16 -10.53 14.46
C SER A 426 0.12 -11.31 14.73
N TRP A 427 0.88 -11.52 13.67
CA TRP A 427 2.24 -12.06 13.71
C TRP A 427 3.07 -11.37 12.65
N TYR A 428 4.33 -11.08 12.96
CA TYR A 428 5.23 -10.32 12.09
C TYR A 428 6.52 -11.08 11.86
N MET A 429 7.13 -10.88 10.70
CA MET A 429 8.44 -11.46 10.44
C MET A 429 9.48 -10.83 11.38
N PRO A 430 10.50 -11.58 11.87
CA PRO A 430 11.50 -11.04 12.78
C PRO A 430 12.18 -9.76 12.28
N GLU A 431 12.39 -9.61 10.98
CA GLU A 431 13.04 -8.45 10.37
C GLU A 431 12.17 -7.19 10.39
N GLU A 432 10.87 -7.32 10.67
CA GLU A 432 9.96 -6.17 10.76
C GLU A 432 10.09 -5.41 12.09
N ASN A 433 10.75 -5.98 13.11
CA ASN A 433 10.94 -5.39 14.44
C ASN A 433 9.63 -4.84 15.05
N ARG A 434 8.52 -5.56 14.87
CA ARG A 434 7.21 -5.24 15.42
C ARG A 434 6.81 -6.27 16.46
N ASP A 435 6.27 -5.80 17.58
CA ASP A 435 5.77 -6.65 18.64
C ASP A 435 4.23 -6.74 18.53
N PRO A 436 3.67 -7.88 18.08
CA PRO A 436 2.22 -8.02 17.91
C PRO A 436 1.47 -7.96 19.22
N TRP A 437 2.05 -8.45 20.32
CA TRP A 437 1.43 -8.38 21.64
C TRP A 437 1.34 -6.94 22.13
N GLN A 438 2.44 -6.19 22.03
CA GLN A 438 2.46 -4.79 22.42
C GLN A 438 1.51 -3.94 21.57
N GLU A 439 1.47 -4.17 20.25
CA GLU A 439 0.56 -3.46 19.35
C GLU A 439 -0.91 -3.73 19.68
N TYR A 440 -1.26 -5.00 19.94
CA TYR A 440 -2.60 -5.39 20.38
C TYR A 440 -2.97 -4.70 21.70
N GLN A 441 -2.08 -4.64 22.70
CA GLN A 441 -2.33 -3.95 23.96
C GLN A 441 -2.62 -2.45 23.78
N VAL A 442 -1.95 -1.82 22.81
CA VAL A 442 -2.12 -0.39 22.50
C VAL A 442 -3.41 -0.15 21.72
N SER A 443 -3.72 -0.98 20.73
CA SER A 443 -4.83 -0.77 19.80
C SER A 443 -5.30 -2.07 19.17
N HIS A 444 -6.55 -2.44 19.44
CA HIS A 444 -7.22 -3.63 18.89
C HIS A 444 -8.68 -3.33 18.55
N ILE A 445 -9.37 -4.26 17.90
CA ILE A 445 -10.83 -4.17 17.71
C ILE A 445 -11.50 -4.37 19.09
N PRO A 446 -12.48 -3.54 19.51
CA PRO A 446 -13.08 -3.66 20.84
C PRO A 446 -13.60 -5.07 21.14
N GLY A 447 -13.19 -5.64 22.27
CA GLY A 447 -13.58 -6.99 22.69
C GLY A 447 -12.85 -8.13 21.98
N ALA A 448 -11.88 -7.83 21.10
CA ALA A 448 -11.00 -8.85 20.54
C ALA A 448 -10.10 -9.47 21.61
N LEU A 449 -9.74 -10.74 21.41
CA LEU A 449 -8.75 -11.47 22.18
C LEU A 449 -7.50 -11.70 21.32
N PHE A 450 -6.32 -11.76 21.91
CA PHE A 450 -5.11 -12.07 21.17
C PHE A 450 -4.92 -13.58 21.05
N PHE A 451 -4.77 -14.04 19.82
CA PHE A 451 -4.40 -15.41 19.46
C PHE A 451 -2.91 -15.42 19.14
N ASP A 452 -2.11 -15.94 20.08
CA ASP A 452 -0.67 -16.04 19.92
C ASP A 452 -0.31 -17.23 19.02
N ILE A 453 -0.02 -16.96 17.75
CA ILE A 453 0.36 -17.99 16.77
C ILE A 453 1.65 -18.69 17.16
N ASP A 454 2.58 -18.03 17.88
CA ASP A 454 3.82 -18.67 18.34
C ASP A 454 3.61 -19.43 19.67
N GLY A 455 2.62 -19.04 20.45
CA GLY A 455 2.23 -19.72 21.70
C GLY A 455 1.37 -20.97 21.48
N ILE A 456 0.58 -21.01 20.41
CA ILE A 456 -0.39 -22.08 20.08
C ILE A 456 0.14 -22.92 18.90
N VAL A 457 1.24 -23.62 19.15
CA VAL A 457 1.98 -24.45 18.18
C VAL A 457 2.26 -25.84 18.73
N ASP A 458 2.70 -26.75 17.85
CA ASP A 458 3.31 -28.01 18.27
C ASP A 458 4.64 -27.77 18.99
N ARG A 459 4.75 -28.25 20.23
CA ARG A 459 5.95 -28.11 21.06
C ARG A 459 6.90 -29.31 20.99
N THR A 460 6.59 -30.30 20.14
CA THR A 460 7.45 -31.48 19.96
C THR A 460 8.51 -31.32 18.87
N THR A 461 8.52 -30.18 18.19
CA THR A 461 9.39 -29.89 17.04
C THR A 461 9.92 -28.47 17.11
N ASP A 462 11.13 -28.26 16.58
CA ASP A 462 11.74 -26.93 16.42
C ASP A 462 11.27 -26.23 15.12
N LEU A 463 10.39 -26.88 14.35
CA LEU A 463 9.82 -26.28 13.15
C LEU A 463 8.85 -25.14 13.51
N PRO A 464 8.89 -24.04 12.77
CA PRO A 464 8.11 -22.84 13.07
C PRO A 464 6.62 -23.03 12.74
N HIS A 465 5.76 -22.60 13.66
CA HIS A 465 4.30 -22.51 13.50
C HIS A 465 3.57 -23.82 13.20
N MET A 466 4.17 -24.98 13.50
CA MET A 466 3.54 -26.28 13.30
C MET A 466 2.22 -26.38 14.05
N LEU A 467 1.22 -27.01 13.43
CA LEU A 467 -0.12 -27.20 13.98
C LEU A 467 -0.03 -28.00 15.29
N PRO A 468 -0.57 -27.48 16.42
CA PRO A 468 -0.56 -28.19 17.70
C PRO A 468 -1.40 -29.49 17.63
N SER A 469 -1.32 -30.33 18.66
CA SER A 469 -2.25 -31.45 18.81
C SER A 469 -3.70 -30.96 18.94
N LYS A 470 -4.67 -31.81 18.59
CA LYS A 470 -6.10 -31.48 18.71
C LYS A 470 -6.46 -31.15 20.17
N GLU A 471 -5.85 -31.84 21.13
CA GLU A 471 -6.04 -31.62 22.57
C GLU A 471 -5.51 -30.26 22.99
N ALA A 472 -4.31 -29.89 22.52
CA ALA A 472 -3.70 -28.60 22.84
C ALA A 472 -4.47 -27.43 22.22
N PHE A 473 -4.92 -27.57 20.97
CA PHE A 473 -5.77 -26.56 20.32
C PHE A 473 -7.11 -26.40 21.04
N ALA A 474 -7.79 -27.51 21.35
CA ALA A 474 -9.06 -27.48 22.08
C ALA A 474 -8.90 -26.81 23.45
N ALA A 475 -7.81 -27.08 24.16
CA ALA A 475 -7.51 -26.47 25.45
C ALA A 475 -7.24 -24.96 25.33
N ALA A 476 -6.42 -24.55 24.35
CA ALA A 476 -6.08 -23.14 24.12
C ALA A 476 -7.32 -22.30 23.75
N VAL A 477 -8.12 -22.79 22.80
CA VAL A 477 -9.35 -22.13 22.33
C VAL A 477 -10.41 -22.09 23.45
N SER A 478 -10.50 -23.14 24.26
CA SER A 478 -11.35 -23.13 25.46
C SER A 478 -10.92 -22.08 26.48
N ALA A 479 -9.61 -21.89 26.68
CA ALA A 479 -9.07 -20.87 27.58
C ALA A 479 -9.29 -19.43 27.07
N LEU A 480 -9.38 -19.24 25.75
CA LEU A 480 -9.86 -17.99 25.15
C LEU A 480 -11.37 -17.76 25.35
N GLY A 481 -12.09 -18.75 25.87
CA GLY A 481 -13.54 -18.65 26.12
C GLY A 481 -14.39 -18.85 24.87
N ILE A 482 -13.87 -19.56 23.88
CA ILE A 482 -14.54 -19.89 22.62
C ILE A 482 -15.19 -21.27 22.72
N ARG A 483 -16.40 -21.40 22.20
CA ARG A 483 -17.18 -22.65 22.17
C ARG A 483 -17.50 -23.06 20.73
N ASN A 484 -17.88 -24.32 20.53
CA ASN A 484 -18.17 -24.86 19.19
C ASN A 484 -19.29 -24.12 18.42
N GLN A 485 -20.24 -23.50 19.13
CA GLN A 485 -21.34 -22.76 18.50
C GLN A 485 -20.98 -21.33 18.07
N ASP A 486 -19.87 -20.79 18.59
CA ASP A 486 -19.48 -19.40 18.40
C ASP A 486 -19.09 -19.15 16.93
N LYS A 487 -19.22 -17.89 16.51
CA LYS A 487 -18.73 -17.35 15.24
C LYS A 487 -17.39 -16.68 15.52
N VAL A 488 -16.33 -17.15 14.89
CA VAL A 488 -14.97 -16.65 15.12
C VAL A 488 -14.57 -15.75 13.96
N ILE A 489 -14.25 -14.48 14.26
CA ILE A 489 -13.79 -13.50 13.28
C ILE A 489 -12.34 -13.18 13.56
N ILE A 490 -11.47 -13.39 12.58
CA ILE A 490 -10.02 -13.30 12.77
C ILE A 490 -9.49 -12.14 11.94
N TYR A 491 -8.65 -11.30 12.54
CA TYR A 491 -7.94 -10.24 11.83
C TYR A 491 -6.46 -10.24 12.21
N ASP A 492 -5.64 -9.53 11.45
CA ASP A 492 -4.27 -9.21 11.83
C ASP A 492 -3.92 -7.74 11.51
N GLY A 493 -2.83 -7.27 12.08
CA GLY A 493 -2.35 -5.89 11.96
C GLY A 493 -1.76 -5.53 10.59
N LYS A 494 -1.52 -6.49 9.68
CA LYS A 494 -1.13 -6.23 8.28
C LYS A 494 -2.33 -6.22 7.33
N GLY A 495 -3.46 -6.76 7.76
CA GLY A 495 -4.67 -6.95 6.98
C GLY A 495 -4.88 -8.42 6.65
N PHE A 496 -4.06 -8.96 5.73
CA PHE A 496 -4.07 -10.36 5.31
C PHE A 496 -2.63 -10.92 5.31
N PHE A 497 -2.20 -11.45 6.44
CA PHE A 497 -0.90 -12.11 6.56
C PHE A 497 -0.98 -13.37 7.40
N SER A 498 -1.36 -13.23 8.66
CA SER A 498 -1.36 -14.30 9.66
C SER A 498 -2.78 -14.72 10.07
N ALA A 499 -3.79 -13.87 9.89
CA ALA A 499 -5.18 -14.23 10.16
C ALA A 499 -5.68 -15.46 9.37
N PRO A 500 -5.34 -15.64 8.07
CA PRO A 500 -5.74 -16.85 7.33
C PRO A 500 -5.16 -18.15 7.90
N ARG A 501 -4.00 -18.09 8.58
CA ARG A 501 -3.44 -19.25 9.27
C ARG A 501 -4.37 -19.73 10.39
N VAL A 502 -4.82 -18.81 11.24
CA VAL A 502 -5.72 -19.15 12.35
C VAL A 502 -7.09 -19.58 11.82
N TRP A 503 -7.58 -18.96 10.74
CA TRP A 503 -8.80 -19.43 10.05
C TRP A 503 -8.67 -20.90 9.62
N TRP A 504 -7.55 -21.27 9.00
CA TRP A 504 -7.29 -22.66 8.62
C TRP A 504 -7.14 -23.58 9.84
N MET A 505 -6.52 -23.12 10.94
CA MET A 505 -6.41 -23.89 12.19
C MET A 505 -7.78 -24.26 12.77
N PHE A 506 -8.74 -23.33 12.79
CA PHE A 506 -10.11 -23.65 13.21
C PHE A 506 -10.77 -24.69 12.29
N ARG A 507 -10.60 -24.54 10.96
CA ARG A 507 -11.17 -25.47 9.98
C ARG A 507 -10.57 -26.86 10.02
N VAL A 508 -9.24 -26.97 10.12
CA VAL A 508 -8.55 -28.28 10.25
C VAL A 508 -8.92 -28.99 11.55
N PHE A 509 -9.44 -28.27 12.54
CA PHE A 509 -10.04 -28.83 13.75
C PHE A 509 -11.58 -28.84 13.77
N GLY A 510 -12.21 -28.78 12.59
CA GLY A 510 -13.64 -29.08 12.43
C GLY A 510 -14.57 -27.90 12.69
N HIS A 511 -14.05 -26.70 12.92
CA HIS A 511 -14.86 -25.51 13.19
C HIS A 511 -14.98 -24.61 11.96
N ASN A 512 -16.12 -24.72 11.26
CA ASN A 512 -16.38 -23.98 10.02
C ASN A 512 -17.01 -22.60 10.22
N LYS A 513 -17.47 -22.25 11.43
CA LYS A 513 -18.03 -20.93 11.76
C LYS A 513 -16.91 -19.91 12.01
N VAL A 514 -16.00 -19.79 11.07
CA VAL A 514 -14.80 -18.98 11.17
C VAL A 514 -14.58 -18.18 9.90
N TRP A 515 -14.31 -16.88 10.05
CA TRP A 515 -14.12 -15.94 8.95
C TRP A 515 -12.91 -15.05 9.19
N VAL A 516 -12.31 -14.58 8.11
CA VAL A 516 -11.27 -13.54 8.16
C VAL A 516 -11.91 -12.16 7.95
N LEU A 517 -11.50 -11.16 8.72
CA LEU A 517 -11.91 -9.78 8.51
C LEU A 517 -11.28 -9.23 7.23
N ASP A 518 -12.08 -8.97 6.19
CA ASP A 518 -11.60 -8.48 4.90
C ASP A 518 -10.92 -7.10 5.04
N GLY A 519 -9.64 -7.00 4.65
CA GLY A 519 -8.82 -5.82 4.91
C GLY A 519 -8.19 -5.71 6.30
N GLY A 520 -8.54 -6.60 7.24
CA GLY A 520 -8.08 -6.67 8.63
C GLY A 520 -8.11 -5.34 9.40
N LEU A 521 -7.18 -5.16 10.35
CA LEU A 521 -7.09 -3.95 11.16
C LEU A 521 -6.87 -2.67 10.33
N PRO A 522 -6.07 -2.66 9.24
CA PRO A 522 -5.96 -1.50 8.36
C PRO A 522 -7.30 -1.03 7.79
N GLN A 523 -8.15 -1.94 7.31
CA GLN A 523 -9.46 -1.59 6.78
C GLN A 523 -10.45 -1.19 7.89
N TRP A 524 -10.40 -1.83 9.06
CA TRP A 524 -11.19 -1.41 10.23
C TRP A 524 -10.90 0.06 10.58
N ARG A 525 -9.62 0.40 10.70
CA ARG A 525 -9.16 1.79 10.94
C ARG A 525 -9.54 2.73 9.81
N GLY A 526 -9.34 2.30 8.56
CA GLY A 526 -9.70 3.07 7.38
C GLY A 526 -11.21 3.32 7.24
N SER A 527 -12.03 2.51 7.89
CA SER A 527 -13.49 2.67 7.95
C SER A 527 -13.94 3.59 9.09
N GLY A 528 -13.01 4.09 9.92
CA GLY A 528 -13.30 5.00 11.03
C GLY A 528 -13.99 4.34 12.22
N PHE A 529 -13.93 3.00 12.33
CA PHE A 529 -14.53 2.29 13.46
C PHE A 529 -13.67 2.38 14.72
N ASP A 530 -14.34 2.32 15.87
CA ASP A 530 -13.70 2.48 17.17
C ASP A 530 -12.64 1.42 17.42
N LEU A 531 -11.57 1.83 18.10
CA LEU A 531 -10.51 0.95 18.56
C LEU A 531 -10.60 0.81 20.07
N GLY A 532 -10.38 -0.40 20.57
CA GLY A 532 -10.08 -0.62 21.98
C GLY A 532 -8.74 0.02 22.31
N SER A 533 -8.75 0.90 23.32
CA SER A 533 -7.55 1.40 23.99
C SER A 533 -7.74 1.12 25.48
N ASN A 534 -6.82 0.38 26.08
CA ASN A 534 -6.92 -0.30 27.40
C ASN A 534 -7.55 -1.69 27.28
N ILE A 535 -6.68 -2.68 27.05
CA ILE A 535 -7.04 -4.07 27.25
C ILE A 535 -7.48 -4.31 28.70
N ASN A 536 -8.56 -5.07 28.89
CA ASN A 536 -8.96 -5.46 30.23
C ASN A 536 -8.09 -6.62 30.74
N ASP A 537 -7.92 -6.72 32.06
CA ASP A 537 -7.11 -7.77 32.68
C ASP A 537 -7.58 -9.18 32.29
N ASP A 538 -8.89 -9.37 32.08
CA ASP A 538 -9.50 -10.63 31.65
C ASP A 538 -8.97 -11.11 30.28
N SER A 539 -8.84 -10.20 29.30
CA SER A 539 -8.33 -10.55 27.97
C SER A 539 -6.85 -10.92 28.01
N ILE A 540 -6.05 -10.21 28.83
CA ILE A 540 -4.64 -10.59 29.06
C ILE A 540 -4.55 -11.98 29.69
N LEU A 541 -5.36 -12.23 30.71
CA LEU A 541 -5.38 -13.51 31.42
C LEU A 541 -5.79 -14.65 30.49
N LYS A 542 -6.78 -14.45 29.62
CA LYS A 542 -7.23 -15.44 28.63
C LYS A 542 -6.14 -15.79 27.61
N SER A 543 -5.48 -14.80 27.03
CA SER A 543 -4.38 -15.06 26.07
C SER A 543 -3.21 -15.80 26.73
N LYS A 544 -2.83 -15.43 27.95
CA LYS A 544 -1.81 -16.16 28.72
C LYS A 544 -2.25 -17.58 29.09
N ALA A 545 -3.52 -17.75 29.51
CA ALA A 545 -4.09 -19.04 29.84
C ALA A 545 -4.11 -19.97 28.62
N ALA A 546 -4.35 -19.44 27.41
CA ALA A 546 -4.30 -20.21 26.17
C ALA A 546 -2.91 -20.81 25.92
N ASN A 547 -1.84 -20.02 26.05
CA ASN A 547 -0.47 -20.51 25.91
C ASN A 547 -0.12 -21.54 26.99
N ASN A 548 -0.49 -21.28 28.25
CA ASN A 548 -0.26 -22.20 29.35
C ASN A 548 -1.03 -23.52 29.19
N ALA A 549 -2.21 -23.48 28.56
CA ALA A 549 -3.01 -24.68 28.30
C ALA A 549 -2.30 -25.60 27.30
N VAL A 550 -1.68 -25.03 26.26
CA VAL A 550 -0.83 -25.77 25.31
C VAL A 550 0.33 -26.43 26.05
N GLU A 551 1.05 -25.67 26.88
CA GLU A 551 2.16 -26.21 27.69
C GLU A 551 1.72 -27.35 28.59
N THR A 552 0.59 -27.18 29.26
CA THR A 552 0.03 -28.18 30.17
C THR A 552 -0.24 -29.49 29.44
N VAL A 553 -0.87 -29.43 28.26
CA VAL A 553 -1.18 -30.62 27.46
C VAL A 553 0.09 -31.33 27.00
N TYR A 554 1.08 -30.60 26.48
CA TYR A 554 2.35 -31.21 26.04
C TYR A 554 3.19 -31.78 27.18
N ASN A 555 3.01 -31.26 28.41
CA ASN A 555 3.61 -31.82 29.63
C ASN A 555 2.79 -32.98 30.23
N GLY A 556 1.73 -33.46 29.57
CA GLY A 556 0.88 -34.55 30.05
C GLY A 556 -0.09 -34.16 31.16
N GLY A 557 -0.26 -32.86 31.42
CA GLY A 557 -1.22 -32.33 32.36
C GLY A 557 -2.65 -32.32 31.80
N MET A 558 -3.64 -32.29 32.69
CA MET A 558 -5.05 -32.12 32.34
C MET A 558 -5.46 -30.65 32.50
N VAL A 559 -6.30 -30.16 31.59
CA VAL A 559 -6.90 -28.83 31.66
C VAL A 559 -8.36 -28.98 32.11
N ASP A 560 -8.70 -28.37 33.24
CA ASP A 560 -9.94 -28.67 33.99
C ASP A 560 -11.24 -28.31 33.26
N THR A 561 -11.20 -27.41 32.27
CA THR A 561 -12.41 -26.95 31.57
C THR A 561 -12.16 -26.86 30.06
N ILE A 562 -12.75 -27.79 29.32
CA ILE A 562 -12.76 -27.82 27.86
C ILE A 562 -14.17 -27.44 27.36
N THR A 563 -14.28 -26.30 26.68
CA THR A 563 -15.54 -25.77 26.13
C THR A 563 -15.61 -25.82 24.60
N PHE A 564 -14.48 -26.12 23.96
CA PHE A 564 -14.34 -26.32 22.53
C PHE A 564 -13.95 -27.77 22.23
N GLN A 565 -14.54 -28.39 21.21
CA GLN A 565 -14.29 -29.77 20.82
C GLN A 565 -13.61 -29.75 19.44
N ALA A 566 -12.35 -30.18 19.38
CA ALA A 566 -11.60 -30.21 18.14
C ALA A 566 -11.76 -31.56 17.43
N GLU A 567 -12.14 -31.53 16.15
CA GLU A 567 -12.22 -32.70 15.28
C GLU A 567 -11.26 -32.53 14.10
N PHE A 568 -10.16 -33.28 14.11
CA PHE A 568 -9.12 -33.16 13.10
C PHE A 568 -9.63 -33.59 11.70
N GLN A 569 -9.43 -32.73 10.72
CA GLN A 569 -9.83 -32.88 9.31
C GLN A 569 -8.60 -33.23 8.46
N PRO A 570 -8.25 -34.52 8.30
CA PRO A 570 -7.01 -34.94 7.64
C PRO A 570 -6.92 -34.50 6.17
N GLN A 571 -8.04 -34.23 5.51
CA GLN A 571 -8.09 -33.73 4.14
C GLN A 571 -7.58 -32.27 4.00
N LEU A 572 -7.49 -31.51 5.09
CA LEU A 572 -7.00 -30.12 5.09
C LEU A 572 -5.53 -29.98 5.51
N PHE A 573 -4.85 -31.09 5.83
CA PHE A 573 -3.48 -31.10 6.35
C PHE A 573 -2.64 -32.13 5.61
N TRP A 574 -1.45 -31.75 5.14
CA TRP A 574 -0.49 -32.66 4.54
C TRP A 574 0.84 -32.73 5.28
N THR A 575 1.38 -33.95 5.40
CA THR A 575 2.71 -34.24 5.94
C THR A 575 3.80 -34.15 4.87
N LEU A 576 5.06 -34.14 5.33
CA LEU A 576 6.26 -34.28 4.50
C LEU A 576 6.20 -35.50 3.56
N GLU A 577 5.76 -36.66 4.05
CA GLU A 577 5.70 -37.90 3.28
C GLU A 577 4.66 -37.83 2.16
N GLN A 578 3.51 -37.19 2.42
CA GLN A 578 2.47 -36.99 1.40
C GLN A 578 2.97 -36.08 0.28
N VAL A 579 3.73 -35.04 0.62
CA VAL A 579 4.37 -34.17 -0.37
C VAL A 579 5.44 -34.93 -1.17
N ALA A 580 6.30 -35.71 -0.50
CA ALA A 580 7.31 -36.51 -1.19
C ALA A 580 6.68 -37.53 -2.15
N HIS A 581 5.58 -38.16 -1.75
CA HIS A 581 4.80 -39.02 -2.63
C HIS A 581 4.22 -38.23 -3.81
N ASN A 582 3.68 -37.03 -3.59
CA ASN A 582 3.13 -36.18 -4.66
C ASN A 582 4.20 -35.72 -5.67
N VAL A 583 5.45 -35.49 -5.25
CA VAL A 583 6.55 -35.15 -6.18
C VAL A 583 6.75 -36.27 -7.22
N ALA A 584 6.63 -37.54 -6.80
CA ALA A 584 6.75 -38.68 -7.70
C ALA A 584 5.45 -38.96 -8.48
N ALA A 585 4.29 -38.95 -7.78
CA ALA A 585 3.02 -39.41 -8.32
C ALA A 585 2.22 -38.32 -9.07
N ARG A 586 2.49 -37.04 -8.79
CA ARG A 586 1.82 -35.85 -9.36
C ARG A 586 0.29 -35.94 -9.27
N THR A 587 -0.22 -36.36 -8.12
CA THR A 587 -1.67 -36.50 -7.88
C THR A 587 -2.35 -35.14 -7.63
N HIS A 588 -1.60 -34.16 -7.15
CA HIS A 588 -2.05 -32.80 -6.85
C HIS A 588 -1.10 -31.76 -7.45
N GLN A 589 -1.68 -30.63 -7.87
CA GLN A 589 -0.92 -29.44 -8.25
C GLN A 589 -0.36 -28.80 -6.97
N GLN A 590 0.96 -28.73 -6.85
CA GLN A 590 1.61 -28.15 -5.69
C GLN A 590 1.86 -26.67 -5.90
N VAL A 591 1.34 -25.82 -5.01
CA VAL A 591 1.36 -24.36 -5.18
C VAL A 591 2.05 -23.68 -4.01
N ASP A 592 3.08 -22.88 -4.28
CA ASP A 592 3.88 -22.18 -3.28
C ASP A 592 3.54 -20.69 -3.21
N ALA A 593 3.20 -20.22 -2.01
CA ALA A 593 2.77 -18.85 -1.74
C ALA A 593 3.90 -17.83 -1.53
N ARG A 594 5.17 -18.26 -1.51
CA ARG A 594 6.33 -17.38 -1.29
C ARG A 594 6.55 -16.44 -2.49
N SER A 595 7.40 -15.43 -2.29
CA SER A 595 7.80 -14.55 -3.39
C SER A 595 8.55 -15.33 -4.47
N LYS A 596 8.37 -14.90 -5.73
CA LYS A 596 9.04 -15.53 -6.88
C LYS A 596 10.56 -15.61 -6.71
N GLY A 597 11.18 -14.58 -6.13
CA GLY A 597 12.61 -14.58 -5.85
C GLY A 597 13.05 -15.67 -4.86
N ARG A 598 12.27 -15.94 -3.80
CA ARG A 598 12.55 -17.03 -2.84
C ARG A 598 12.34 -18.40 -3.48
N PHE A 599 11.25 -18.53 -4.24
CA PHE A 599 10.92 -19.75 -4.98
C PHE A 599 12.00 -20.11 -6.01
N ASP A 600 12.50 -19.12 -6.76
CA ASP A 600 13.55 -19.32 -7.79
C ASP A 600 14.95 -19.51 -7.20
N GLY A 601 15.13 -19.34 -5.89
CA GLY A 601 16.45 -19.41 -5.26
C GLY A 601 17.31 -18.15 -5.42
N ILE A 602 16.73 -17.02 -5.84
CA ILE A 602 17.44 -15.76 -6.11
C ILE A 602 17.50 -14.85 -4.87
N ALA A 603 16.42 -14.82 -4.08
CA ALA A 603 16.32 -14.05 -2.85
C ALA A 603 16.46 -14.99 -1.64
N PRO A 604 17.14 -14.58 -0.55
CA PRO A 604 17.32 -15.43 0.62
C PRO A 604 16.00 -15.72 1.35
N GLU A 605 15.93 -16.87 2.02
CA GLU A 605 14.91 -17.11 3.03
C GLU A 605 15.18 -16.22 4.25
N PRO A 606 14.12 -15.72 4.93
CA PRO A 606 14.26 -14.88 6.12
C PRO A 606 14.91 -15.65 7.29
N ARG A 607 14.66 -16.96 7.37
CA ARG A 607 15.25 -17.80 8.40
C ARG A 607 16.70 -18.11 8.08
N LYS A 608 17.58 -17.72 9.00
CA LYS A 608 19.03 -17.99 8.90
C LYS A 608 19.28 -19.49 8.77
N GLY A 609 20.08 -19.86 7.77
CA GLY A 609 20.50 -21.25 7.53
C GLY A 609 19.59 -22.02 6.57
N VAL A 610 18.39 -21.53 6.26
CA VAL A 610 17.51 -22.15 5.27
C VAL A 610 17.89 -21.64 3.87
N ARG A 611 18.16 -22.56 2.94
CA ARG A 611 18.45 -22.19 1.55
C ARG A 611 17.16 -21.89 0.79
N SER A 612 17.22 -20.95 -0.15
CA SER A 612 16.11 -20.67 -1.05
C SER A 612 15.99 -21.72 -2.16
N GLY A 613 14.87 -21.72 -2.88
CA GLY A 613 14.51 -22.73 -3.87
C GLY A 613 13.09 -23.22 -3.68
N HIS A 614 12.71 -24.29 -4.38
CA HIS A 614 11.38 -24.87 -4.29
C HIS A 614 11.35 -26.39 -4.47
N ILE A 615 10.21 -26.97 -4.10
CA ILE A 615 9.90 -28.40 -4.24
C ILE A 615 9.65 -28.69 -5.73
N PRO A 616 10.30 -29.70 -6.34
CA PRO A 616 10.17 -29.97 -7.77
C PRO A 616 8.72 -30.15 -8.22
N GLY A 617 8.38 -29.53 -9.36
CA GLY A 617 7.02 -29.56 -9.92
C GLY A 617 6.04 -28.58 -9.29
N SER A 618 6.46 -27.78 -8.30
CA SER A 618 5.62 -26.74 -7.72
C SER A 618 5.39 -25.56 -8.68
N ILE A 619 4.27 -24.87 -8.51
CA ILE A 619 3.89 -23.65 -9.20
C ILE A 619 3.94 -22.50 -8.19
N CYS A 620 4.53 -21.36 -8.56
CA CYS A 620 4.61 -20.21 -7.66
C CYS A 620 3.42 -19.26 -7.88
N VAL A 621 2.66 -19.02 -6.82
CA VAL A 621 1.61 -17.98 -6.77
C VAL A 621 1.87 -17.12 -5.53
N PRO A 622 2.66 -16.04 -5.64
CA PRO A 622 2.96 -15.19 -4.50
C PRO A 622 1.67 -14.68 -3.83
N PHE A 623 1.55 -14.88 -2.50
CA PHE A 623 0.34 -14.51 -1.76
C PHE A 623 -0.16 -13.06 -1.98
N PRO A 624 0.70 -12.03 -2.21
CA PRO A 624 0.20 -10.67 -2.46
C PRO A 624 -0.64 -10.54 -3.73
N GLU A 625 -0.54 -11.50 -4.66
CA GLU A 625 -1.36 -11.52 -5.88
C GLU A 625 -2.81 -11.90 -5.63
N MET A 626 -3.15 -12.36 -4.42
CA MET A 626 -4.52 -12.65 -4.00
C MET A 626 -5.28 -11.39 -3.57
N PHE A 627 -4.67 -10.20 -3.64
CA PHE A 627 -5.24 -8.96 -3.11
C PHE A 627 -5.46 -7.87 -4.17
N ASP A 628 -6.39 -6.96 -3.90
CA ASP A 628 -6.81 -5.84 -4.79
C ASP A 628 -5.84 -4.64 -4.80
N GLY A 629 -4.60 -4.83 -4.33
CA GLY A 629 -3.63 -3.75 -4.13
C GLY A 629 -3.75 -3.03 -2.77
N ALA A 630 -4.86 -3.22 -2.05
CA ALA A 630 -4.96 -3.08 -0.60
C ALA A 630 -5.00 -4.49 0.02
N PRO A 631 -4.93 -4.69 1.36
CA PRO A 631 -4.94 -6.03 1.92
C PRO A 631 -6.37 -6.64 1.95
N ARG A 632 -7.16 -6.48 0.89
CA ARG A 632 -8.48 -7.11 0.73
C ARG A 632 -8.39 -8.26 -0.26
N LEU A 633 -9.11 -9.34 0.04
CA LEU A 633 -9.12 -10.52 -0.82
C LEU A 633 -9.82 -10.22 -2.14
N LEU A 634 -9.20 -10.60 -3.26
CA LEU A 634 -9.78 -10.43 -4.59
C LEU A 634 -11.15 -11.12 -4.70
N PRO A 635 -12.06 -10.60 -5.54
CA PRO A 635 -13.31 -11.28 -5.89
C PRO A 635 -13.08 -12.69 -6.46
N ALA A 636 -14.07 -13.58 -6.34
CA ALA A 636 -13.94 -14.98 -6.72
C ALA A 636 -13.57 -15.19 -8.20
N ASP A 637 -14.09 -14.38 -9.12
CA ASP A 637 -13.77 -14.48 -10.54
C ASP A 637 -12.34 -14.03 -10.85
N GLU A 638 -11.83 -13.03 -10.14
CA GLU A 638 -10.44 -12.59 -10.27
C GLU A 638 -9.45 -13.59 -9.67
N LEU A 639 -9.78 -14.17 -8.50
CA LEU A 639 -9.01 -15.27 -7.91
C LEU A 639 -8.93 -16.46 -8.87
N ARG A 640 -10.05 -16.86 -9.48
CA ARG A 640 -10.09 -17.93 -10.49
C ARG A 640 -9.14 -17.61 -11.65
N LYS A 641 -9.22 -16.41 -12.21
CA LYS A 641 -8.32 -15.96 -13.30
C LYS A 641 -6.85 -16.01 -12.87
N LYS A 642 -6.52 -15.62 -11.63
CA LYS A 642 -5.14 -15.67 -11.11
C LYS A 642 -4.58 -17.08 -11.08
N PHE A 643 -5.33 -18.05 -10.57
CA PHE A 643 -4.91 -19.44 -10.56
C PHE A 643 -4.78 -20.02 -11.98
N GLU A 644 -5.75 -19.75 -12.86
CA GLU A 644 -5.70 -20.20 -14.26
C GLU A 644 -4.51 -19.61 -15.03
N GLN A 645 -4.19 -18.32 -14.83
CA GLN A 645 -3.02 -17.66 -15.42
C GLN A 645 -1.69 -18.25 -14.93
N ALA A 646 -1.65 -18.76 -13.70
CA ALA A 646 -0.50 -19.48 -13.16
C ALA A 646 -0.40 -20.93 -13.69
N GLY A 647 -1.34 -21.35 -14.55
CA GLY A 647 -1.41 -22.71 -15.08
C GLY A 647 -2.04 -23.72 -14.12
N ILE A 648 -2.75 -23.26 -13.09
CA ILE A 648 -3.43 -24.10 -12.12
C ILE A 648 -4.85 -24.34 -12.60
N SER A 649 -5.16 -25.60 -12.91
CA SER A 649 -6.54 -26.02 -13.19
C SER A 649 -7.30 -26.12 -11.90
N ILE A 650 -8.37 -25.34 -11.76
CA ILE A 650 -9.21 -25.42 -10.57
C ILE A 650 -9.81 -26.81 -10.43
N ASP A 651 -10.15 -27.52 -11.50
CA ASP A 651 -10.82 -28.83 -11.43
C ASP A 651 -9.93 -30.00 -10.99
N HIS A 652 -8.62 -29.78 -10.88
CA HIS A 652 -7.68 -30.78 -10.38
C HIS A 652 -7.38 -30.56 -8.90
N PRO A 653 -6.99 -31.62 -8.16
CA PRO A 653 -6.59 -31.48 -6.76
C PRO A 653 -5.40 -30.52 -6.60
N ILE A 654 -5.42 -29.71 -5.54
CA ILE A 654 -4.41 -28.68 -5.26
C ILE A 654 -3.92 -28.86 -3.83
N VAL A 655 -2.61 -28.78 -3.60
CA VAL A 655 -2.00 -28.62 -2.28
C VAL A 655 -1.24 -27.30 -2.24
N VAL A 656 -1.33 -26.58 -1.13
CA VAL A 656 -0.63 -25.30 -0.95
C VAL A 656 0.48 -25.39 0.09
N SER A 657 1.58 -24.69 -0.14
CA SER A 657 2.71 -24.57 0.78
C SER A 657 3.28 -23.15 0.77
N CYS A 658 4.19 -22.84 1.68
CA CYS A 658 4.97 -21.61 1.64
C CYS A 658 6.33 -21.79 2.33
N GLY A 659 6.74 -20.85 3.18
CA GLY A 659 7.92 -21.00 4.04
C GLY A 659 7.67 -21.88 5.26
N SER A 660 6.51 -21.77 5.91
CA SER A 660 6.19 -22.41 7.21
C SER A 660 4.69 -22.50 7.47
N GLY A 661 3.89 -22.83 6.45
CA GLY A 661 2.45 -23.06 6.64
C GLY A 661 1.58 -21.82 6.91
N VAL A 662 2.14 -20.60 7.08
CA VAL A 662 1.37 -19.38 7.38
C VAL A 662 0.73 -18.78 6.12
N THR A 663 1.55 -18.23 5.21
CA THR A 663 1.03 -17.56 4.01
C THR A 663 0.39 -18.53 2.98
N ALA A 664 0.64 -19.84 3.11
CA ALA A 664 -0.06 -20.86 2.33
C ALA A 664 -1.58 -20.82 2.58
N CYS A 665 -2.00 -20.51 3.80
CA CYS A 665 -3.40 -20.38 4.17
C CYS A 665 -4.10 -19.21 3.46
N ILE A 666 -3.36 -18.22 2.96
CA ILE A 666 -3.93 -17.15 2.11
C ILE A 666 -4.40 -17.74 0.77
N LEU A 667 -3.60 -18.63 0.17
CA LEU A 667 -4.00 -19.33 -1.06
C LEU A 667 -5.17 -20.28 -0.78
N ALA A 668 -5.15 -21.01 0.35
CA ALA A 668 -6.26 -21.87 0.75
C ALA A 668 -7.58 -21.09 0.94
N LEU A 669 -7.51 -19.90 1.53
CA LEU A 669 -8.65 -18.99 1.70
C LEU A 669 -9.18 -18.49 0.34
N GLY A 670 -8.29 -18.11 -0.57
CA GLY A 670 -8.67 -17.71 -1.94
C GLY A 670 -9.31 -18.86 -2.72
N LEU A 671 -8.77 -20.07 -2.61
CA LEU A 671 -9.36 -21.28 -3.22
C LEU A 671 -10.72 -21.62 -2.60
N HIS A 672 -10.89 -21.40 -1.29
CA HIS A 672 -12.17 -21.52 -0.59
C HIS A 672 -13.23 -20.58 -1.16
N ARG A 673 -12.88 -19.31 -1.39
CA ARG A 673 -13.78 -18.32 -1.97
C ARG A 673 -14.27 -18.68 -3.37
N ILE A 674 -13.51 -19.46 -4.13
CA ILE A 674 -13.92 -19.91 -5.48
C ILE A 674 -14.60 -21.29 -5.50
N GLY A 675 -14.97 -21.81 -4.32
CA GLY A 675 -15.72 -23.05 -4.16
C GLY A 675 -14.87 -24.32 -4.03
N LYS A 676 -13.56 -24.21 -3.78
CA LYS A 676 -12.75 -25.38 -3.38
C LYS A 676 -12.62 -25.38 -1.86
N HIS A 677 -13.21 -26.34 -1.17
CA HIS A 677 -13.18 -26.33 0.30
C HIS A 677 -12.14 -27.28 0.91
N ASP A 678 -11.72 -28.30 0.15
CA ASP A 678 -10.79 -29.35 0.58
C ASP A 678 -9.36 -29.09 0.07
N ILE A 679 -8.75 -27.99 0.52
CA ILE A 679 -7.35 -27.67 0.18
C ILE A 679 -6.46 -28.08 1.35
N PRO A 680 -5.61 -29.11 1.17
CA PRO A 680 -4.57 -29.39 2.13
C PRO A 680 -3.50 -28.31 2.14
N VAL A 681 -3.11 -27.90 3.35
CA VAL A 681 -1.89 -27.11 3.59
C VAL A 681 -0.77 -28.06 3.97
N TYR A 682 0.34 -28.00 3.25
CA TYR A 682 1.59 -28.62 3.70
C TYR A 682 2.22 -27.75 4.78
N ASP A 683 2.06 -28.18 6.04
CA ASP A 683 2.31 -27.33 7.20
C ASP A 683 3.79 -27.02 7.42
N GLY A 684 4.63 -28.07 7.44
CA GLY A 684 6.09 -27.91 7.55
C GLY A 684 6.71 -27.09 6.42
N SER A 685 6.06 -27.11 5.24
CA SER A 685 6.35 -26.19 4.14
C SER A 685 7.84 -26.24 3.73
N TRP A 686 8.36 -25.19 3.09
CA TRP A 686 9.74 -25.15 2.62
C TRP A 686 10.78 -25.34 3.73
N THR A 687 10.51 -24.85 4.96
CA THR A 687 11.47 -24.98 6.07
C THR A 687 11.70 -26.45 6.43
N GLU A 688 10.65 -27.26 6.51
CA GLU A 688 10.77 -28.69 6.76
C GLU A 688 11.38 -29.43 5.56
N TRP A 689 10.93 -29.13 4.34
CA TRP A 689 11.45 -29.78 3.13
C TRP A 689 12.94 -29.52 2.91
N GLU A 690 13.39 -28.29 3.13
CA GLU A 690 14.79 -27.90 2.91
C GLU A 690 15.72 -28.58 3.91
N ALA A 691 15.26 -28.79 5.15
CA ALA A 691 16.00 -29.47 6.20
C ALA A 691 16.26 -30.96 5.90
N GLN A 692 15.49 -31.57 4.98
CA GLN A 692 15.65 -32.98 4.63
C GLN A 692 16.83 -33.25 3.68
N PRO A 693 17.43 -34.45 3.68
CA PRO A 693 18.50 -34.80 2.74
C PRO A 693 17.99 -34.90 1.29
N ASP A 694 18.75 -34.34 0.34
CA ASP A 694 18.41 -34.25 -1.09
C ASP A 694 17.98 -35.57 -1.78
N PRO A 695 18.65 -36.73 -1.56
CA PRO A 695 18.35 -37.96 -2.29
C PRO A 695 16.88 -38.43 -2.22
N ASN A 696 16.19 -38.12 -1.12
CA ASN A 696 14.78 -38.47 -0.92
C ASN A 696 13.84 -37.25 -1.05
N TYR A 697 14.41 -36.03 -1.01
CA TYR A 697 13.69 -34.77 -0.97
C TYR A 697 14.36 -33.78 -1.91
N PRO A 698 14.21 -33.97 -3.23
CA PRO A 698 14.91 -33.17 -4.22
C PRO A 698 14.53 -31.69 -4.11
N LYS A 699 15.47 -30.80 -4.43
CA LYS A 699 15.28 -29.34 -4.37
C LYS A 699 15.64 -28.72 -5.70
N VAL A 700 14.83 -27.77 -6.15
CA VAL A 700 15.16 -26.93 -7.31
C VAL A 700 15.70 -25.59 -6.79
N THR A 701 16.95 -25.30 -7.13
CA THR A 701 17.62 -24.03 -6.82
C THR A 701 18.09 -23.38 -8.12
N ALA A 702 18.37 -22.07 -8.09
CA ALA A 702 19.04 -21.42 -9.21
C ALA A 702 20.36 -22.15 -9.48
N THR A 703 20.50 -22.74 -10.68
CA THR A 703 21.77 -23.32 -11.13
C THR A 703 22.86 -22.28 -10.96
N ALA A 704 23.94 -22.61 -10.25
CA ALA A 704 25.15 -21.82 -10.24
C ALA A 704 25.64 -21.70 -11.69
N SER A 705 25.41 -20.52 -12.29
CA SER A 705 25.97 -20.12 -13.58
C SER A 705 27.45 -19.79 -13.46
#